data_AF-A0A933VR60-F1
#
_entry.id   AF-A0A933VR60-F1
#
_cell.length_a   1.000
_cell.length_b   1.000
_cell.length_c   1.000
_cell.angle_alpha   90.00
_cell.angle_beta   90.00
_cell.angle_gamma   90.00
#
_symmetry.space_group_name_H-M   'P 1'
#
loop_
_entity.id
_entity.type
_entity.pdbx_description
1 polymer ?
#
loop_
_entity_poly.entity_id
_entity_poly.type
_entity_poly.pdbx_seq_one_letter_code
_entity_poly.pdbx_strand_id
1 'polypeptide(L)'
;MLAVLASAVAAGGAGAGAASAAEQQAYSAALNYATPALAVGQGDTLKLTNLDTLAEHDLDSEQGLFESDLAGAGESVPVRGVEKLSPGTYQFHCTLHSWMRGALTVAPAGGGETPGLTTPDGLPGLEGNAPDPIDLVPQAEVSALGDGEWPLYGKDVGGSRNGGTAGPSLAEVPTLGPVWSYWSRKGDFTGTPVVAKNTLVAGTNKGWVHALNATTGKVKWTRDVGAPVNGTAAIAGDRVIVPVARTDAPRLVALDRATGRVLWETVLDTQKNADVYGSPTVAGDTVYMGVSALFGETGDPAVSVRGAVVALDVRTGSVRWKTYMVPEGHDGGSVWTTPAVDVTAGRVFVGTGNAYHEPAADTTDSMVALDARTGAIVDHFQATAGDVWNGTENRFGAGPDHDFGASPQLLEGAGGRRLVGEGQKSGTYWALDRQTMDPVWSAMTAPPGIFVGGIVGSTATDGTRVYGPDTIGGEQWALDMAGRHAWLSSDVGPLHFNATSTANGVVYNTDMTGHLTAREAATGAVLAKIPLGSPSWAGVAIAGGSVFTATGTQGGSGYLVAYRPRKELGGGGYANEGDEPRMEGVKKGECTPTETVKRRVLSTRKVKRKGKRRRGPDAIRRVVEHVTRGIDARNFLRGYDLESIRRANRFVPKPVGTKEKRTFYFGQYVVPPGQDLNRADVELPVNGGMLLSVEPSMRRVSDMSEPSHMEGHIHHAHWFALDPGNKEDNYTQGNTEWVFGNGDEETRGDFQERTAADPHGPVYGAYIKRGNPQLMIYMLHNKTAAPLEVYIMLDVTFLHGTPEELTKKTGRPHHDVSGVLFGRTYDVPRDPGGDGVHEYAKESGKVVEWTSTVDGTIIGMGGHLHPGGINLTVENYGPKEHPCPDDGRGYGGTMMYRGDAINRVTPLSEDFQMEVTNPGFRAPIHKGDRLRISATYENKDHAWYAVMQHLGVYVDEHQPPRGRCRTEIVGPAGERSVRTEKVTRTKTERSCRTVRRKGSKKRRRVCTRRVVRERVRRVVTTLPADPAEGVPNRPWRFHPDPLCGLKGLEACDLPEDGEPRPVATDRVTIANFSYVPGNRTAGSSDPGEIAVVPRGTSLTFVNADQAAGIRHSVTTCPWPCNGQYVGNYPQPDGRWHSGTMGHDPIDGGSTNPVAQTPKDLPPGKYAYFCVIHPWMRGAFKVE
;
A
#
# COMPACT_ATOMS: atom_id res chain seq x y z
N MET A 1 -14.83 13.45 18.89
CA MET A 1 -16.26 13.36 18.58
C MET A 1 -16.86 12.10 19.20
N LEU A 2 -17.64 12.25 20.29
CA LEU A 2 -18.76 11.36 20.68
C LEU A 2 -19.47 11.97 21.90
N ALA A 3 -20.16 13.10 21.70
CA ALA A 3 -21.11 13.67 22.67
C ALA A 3 -22.13 14.60 21.98
N VAL A 4 -22.89 14.08 21.02
CA VAL A 4 -24.23 14.61 20.70
C VAL A 4 -25.18 13.43 20.59
N LEU A 5 -25.72 12.99 21.75
CA LEU A 5 -27.06 12.42 21.96
C LEU A 5 -27.11 11.57 23.26
N ALA A 6 -27.09 12.22 24.43
CA ALA A 6 -27.60 11.60 25.66
C ALA A 6 -27.94 12.68 26.72
N SER A 7 -29.02 13.43 26.52
CA SER A 7 -29.66 14.23 27.58
C SER A 7 -31.09 14.64 27.18
N ALA A 8 -32.08 13.77 27.39
CA ALA A 8 -33.48 14.16 27.56
C ALA A 8 -34.37 12.99 28.02
N VAL A 9 -34.21 12.47 29.25
CA VAL A 9 -35.30 11.71 29.88
C VAL A 9 -35.32 11.96 31.40
N ALA A 10 -36.12 12.93 31.83
CA ALA A 10 -36.76 12.92 33.14
C ALA A 10 -37.95 13.91 33.17
N ALA A 11 -39.11 13.45 32.68
CA ALA A 11 -40.45 13.69 33.26
C ALA A 11 -41.55 13.39 32.22
N GLY A 12 -42.45 12.44 32.51
CA GLY A 12 -43.68 12.24 31.75
C GLY A 12 -44.08 10.77 31.64
N GLY A 13 -45.14 10.36 32.34
CA GLY A 13 -45.58 8.98 32.45
C GLY A 13 -46.20 8.38 31.18
N ALA A 14 -46.09 7.06 31.12
CA ALA A 14 -46.95 6.08 30.46
C ALA A 14 -47.57 6.46 29.10
N GLY A 15 -46.89 6.03 28.04
CA GLY A 15 -47.50 5.59 26.79
C GLY A 15 -46.52 4.60 26.14
N ALA A 16 -46.94 3.36 25.87
CA ALA A 16 -46.14 2.41 25.12
C ALA A 16 -45.96 2.95 23.69
N GLY A 17 -44.84 3.62 23.44
CA GLY A 17 -44.41 4.09 22.12
C GLY A 17 -43.73 2.96 21.35
N ALA A 18 -43.89 2.96 20.02
CA ALA A 18 -43.33 1.99 19.09
C ALA A 18 -41.81 1.80 19.29
N ALA A 19 -41.34 0.57 19.12
CA ALA A 19 -39.92 0.21 19.18
C ALA A 19 -39.10 1.14 18.28
N SER A 20 -38.10 1.83 18.83
CA SER A 20 -37.13 2.60 18.05
C SER A 20 -36.20 1.63 17.31
N ALA A 21 -36.02 1.84 16.01
CA ALA A 21 -35.00 1.23 15.17
C ALA A 21 -33.59 1.31 15.80
N ALA A 22 -32.74 0.29 15.61
CA ALA A 22 -31.36 0.33 16.09
C ALA A 22 -30.49 1.21 15.17
N GLU A 23 -29.50 1.90 15.74
CA GLU A 23 -28.54 2.72 14.99
C GLU A 23 -27.21 1.95 14.86
N GLN A 24 -26.77 1.68 13.63
CA GLN A 24 -25.48 1.02 13.33
C GLN A 24 -24.43 2.05 12.91
N GLN A 25 -23.14 1.69 12.99
CA GLN A 25 -22.02 2.58 12.62
C GLN A 25 -21.16 2.00 11.50
N ALA A 26 -20.85 2.83 10.51
CA ALA A 26 -19.82 2.63 9.51
C ALA A 26 -18.63 3.55 9.78
N TYR A 27 -17.42 3.10 9.47
CA TYR A 27 -16.19 3.86 9.67
C TYR A 27 -15.43 4.04 8.35
N SER A 28 -14.91 5.23 8.10
CA SER A 28 -13.90 5.51 7.06
C SER A 28 -12.55 5.82 7.70
N ALA A 29 -11.43 5.37 7.11
CA ALA A 29 -10.09 5.60 7.62
C ALA A 29 -9.07 5.63 6.48
N ALA A 30 -8.26 6.70 6.41
CA ALA A 30 -7.28 6.93 5.36
C ALA A 30 -7.88 6.67 3.95
N LEU A 31 -7.25 5.81 3.16
CA LEU A 31 -7.66 5.49 1.80
C LEU A 31 -8.84 4.51 1.67
N ASN A 32 -9.60 4.13 2.73
CA ASN A 32 -10.72 3.16 2.61
C ASN A 32 -11.81 3.26 3.70
N TYR A 33 -12.94 2.56 3.53
CA TYR A 33 -13.85 2.31 4.66
C TYR A 33 -13.22 1.27 5.59
N ALA A 34 -13.06 1.60 6.87
CA ALA A 34 -12.64 0.66 7.91
C ALA A 34 -13.70 -0.42 8.17
N THR A 35 -14.96 -0.16 7.80
CA THR A 35 -16.03 -1.16 7.74
C THR A 35 -16.62 -1.25 6.32
N PRO A 36 -15.94 -1.92 5.38
CA PRO A 36 -16.39 -2.00 3.99
C PRO A 36 -17.56 -2.98 3.81
N ALA A 37 -17.97 -3.71 4.85
CA ALA A 37 -19.17 -4.54 4.83
C ALA A 37 -19.95 -4.36 6.15
N LEU A 38 -21.23 -4.02 6.03
CA LEU A 38 -22.13 -3.70 7.15
C LEU A 38 -23.44 -4.46 7.00
N ALA A 39 -24.06 -4.83 8.12
CA ALA A 39 -25.39 -5.42 8.14
C ALA A 39 -26.31 -4.64 9.08
N VAL A 40 -27.53 -4.33 8.62
CA VAL A 40 -28.57 -3.61 9.36
C VAL A 40 -29.91 -4.36 9.25
N GLY A 41 -30.82 -4.18 10.20
CA GLY A 41 -32.20 -4.63 10.08
C GLY A 41 -33.03 -3.70 9.19
N GLN A 42 -34.07 -4.23 8.55
CA GLN A 42 -35.04 -3.42 7.82
C GLN A 42 -35.74 -2.48 8.80
N GLY A 43 -35.62 -1.17 8.55
CA GLY A 43 -36.08 -0.11 9.45
C GLY A 43 -34.98 0.50 10.34
N ASP A 44 -33.78 -0.08 10.39
CA ASP A 44 -32.64 0.46 11.15
C ASP A 44 -32.06 1.72 10.51
N THR A 45 -31.34 2.51 11.32
CA THR A 45 -30.66 3.74 10.88
C THR A 45 -29.14 3.52 10.88
N LEU A 46 -28.41 4.29 10.06
CA LEU A 46 -26.96 4.15 9.91
C LEU A 46 -26.28 5.53 10.05
N LYS A 47 -25.12 5.56 10.71
CA LYS A 47 -24.21 6.71 10.74
C LYS A 47 -22.86 6.34 10.13
N LEU A 48 -22.28 7.26 9.38
CA LEU A 48 -20.89 7.19 8.94
C LEU A 48 -20.03 8.03 9.89
N THR A 49 -19.02 7.43 10.49
CA THR A 49 -17.99 8.08 11.30
C THR A 49 -16.68 8.14 10.51
N ASN A 50 -16.15 9.33 10.29
CA ASN A 50 -14.88 9.48 9.59
C ASN A 50 -13.69 9.52 10.55
N LEU A 51 -12.86 8.47 10.51
CA LEU A 51 -11.59 8.34 11.22
C LEU A 51 -10.39 8.79 10.38
N ASP A 52 -10.58 9.04 9.07
CA ASP A 52 -9.60 9.75 8.26
C ASP A 52 -9.56 11.20 8.68
N THR A 53 -8.36 11.68 8.88
CA THR A 53 -8.02 12.96 9.46
C THR A 53 -7.44 13.92 8.42
N LEU A 54 -7.11 13.43 7.22
CA LEU A 54 -6.73 14.24 6.06
C LEU A 54 -7.86 14.50 5.10
N ALA A 55 -8.77 13.55 4.94
CA ALA A 55 -9.74 13.56 3.86
C ALA A 55 -11.16 13.46 4.38
N GLU A 56 -12.07 14.22 3.76
CA GLU A 56 -13.50 14.06 4.02
C GLU A 56 -14.02 12.81 3.34
N HIS A 57 -14.89 12.08 4.01
CA HIS A 57 -15.51 10.88 3.46
C HIS A 57 -17.01 10.96 3.64
N ASP A 58 -17.75 10.61 2.62
CA ASP A 58 -19.18 10.36 2.67
C ASP A 58 -19.45 8.89 2.39
N LEU A 59 -20.73 8.50 2.38
CA LEU A 59 -21.21 7.16 2.10
C LEU A 59 -22.46 7.28 1.25
N ASP A 60 -22.29 7.04 -0.05
CA ASP A 60 -23.33 7.20 -1.07
C ASP A 60 -23.62 5.87 -1.77
N SER A 61 -24.88 5.49 -1.82
CA SER A 61 -25.36 4.32 -2.53
C SER A 61 -25.05 4.40 -4.04
N GLU A 62 -24.46 3.35 -4.62
CA GLU A 62 -24.29 3.28 -6.09
C GLU A 62 -25.62 3.33 -6.86
N GLN A 63 -26.74 3.10 -6.18
CA GLN A 63 -28.09 3.12 -6.73
C GLN A 63 -28.87 4.39 -6.34
N GLY A 64 -28.25 5.33 -5.63
CA GLY A 64 -28.86 6.58 -5.15
C GLY A 64 -29.98 6.37 -4.11
N LEU A 65 -29.94 5.26 -3.37
CA LEU A 65 -31.01 4.89 -2.44
C LEU A 65 -30.79 5.39 -1.00
N PHE A 66 -29.54 5.66 -0.64
CA PHE A 66 -29.14 6.26 0.63
C PHE A 66 -27.83 6.99 0.45
N GLU A 67 -27.62 8.02 1.26
CA GLU A 67 -26.47 8.92 1.15
C GLU A 67 -26.17 9.56 2.52
N SER A 68 -24.94 10.00 2.71
CA SER A 68 -24.58 10.90 3.81
C SER A 68 -24.05 12.22 3.28
N ASP A 69 -24.04 13.25 4.13
CA ASP A 69 -23.17 14.41 3.85
C ASP A 69 -21.69 13.98 3.96
N LEU A 70 -20.78 14.80 3.44
CA LEU A 70 -19.35 14.62 3.67
C LEU A 70 -19.05 14.80 5.16
N ALA A 71 -18.39 13.80 5.74
CA ALA A 71 -17.91 13.82 7.11
C ALA A 71 -16.44 14.20 7.11
N GLY A 72 -16.08 15.31 7.77
CA GLY A 72 -14.68 15.68 7.97
C GLY A 72 -13.98 14.81 9.01
N ALA A 73 -12.73 15.14 9.34
CA ALA A 73 -11.93 14.41 10.32
C ALA A 73 -12.66 14.23 11.67
N GLY A 74 -12.76 13.00 12.16
CA GLY A 74 -13.50 12.67 13.38
C GLY A 74 -15.02 12.91 13.26
N GLU A 75 -15.51 13.26 12.07
CA GLU A 75 -16.88 13.43 11.56
C GLU A 75 -17.89 12.34 11.97
N SER A 76 -19.16 12.59 12.25
CA SER A 76 -20.20 11.55 12.29
C SER A 76 -21.48 12.11 11.72
N VAL A 77 -21.84 11.63 10.54
CA VAL A 77 -22.97 12.11 9.75
C VAL A 77 -24.02 11.00 9.63
N PRO A 78 -25.32 11.34 9.65
CA PRO A 78 -26.37 10.35 9.40
C PRO A 78 -26.36 9.92 7.93
N VAL A 79 -26.51 8.63 7.69
CA VAL A 79 -26.77 8.07 6.35
C VAL A 79 -28.28 8.01 6.15
N ARG A 80 -28.81 8.94 5.37
CA ARG A 80 -30.25 9.11 5.13
C ARG A 80 -30.73 8.09 4.09
N GLY A 81 -31.85 7.43 4.35
CA GLY A 81 -32.50 6.53 3.38
C GLY A 81 -32.34 5.04 3.71
N VAL A 82 -31.40 4.68 4.59
CA VAL A 82 -31.17 3.30 5.03
C VAL A 82 -32.41 2.70 5.70
N GLU A 83 -33.14 3.49 6.47
CA GLU A 83 -34.35 3.07 7.21
C GLU A 83 -35.52 2.68 6.30
N LYS A 84 -35.44 3.03 5.01
CA LYS A 84 -36.48 2.75 3.99
C LYS A 84 -36.09 1.61 3.06
N LEU A 85 -34.91 1.05 3.22
CA LEU A 85 -34.42 -0.01 2.35
C LEU A 85 -35.20 -1.30 2.59
N SER A 86 -35.47 -1.98 1.49
CA SER A 86 -36.00 -3.35 1.54
C SER A 86 -34.87 -4.32 1.85
N PRO A 87 -35.17 -5.56 2.25
CA PRO A 87 -34.12 -6.54 2.47
C PRO A 87 -33.33 -6.81 1.19
N GLY A 88 -32.00 -6.77 1.28
CA GLY A 88 -31.12 -6.80 0.12
C GLY A 88 -29.71 -6.33 0.47
N THR A 89 -28.78 -6.49 -0.47
CA THR A 89 -27.41 -5.94 -0.34
C THR A 89 -27.26 -4.78 -1.29
N TYR A 90 -26.78 -3.67 -0.76
CA TYR A 90 -26.66 -2.40 -1.46
C TYR A 90 -25.21 -1.94 -1.40
N GLN A 91 -24.63 -1.63 -2.56
CA GLN A 91 -23.28 -1.10 -2.62
C GLN A 91 -23.31 0.40 -2.34
N PHE A 92 -22.28 0.89 -1.67
CA PHE A 92 -22.04 2.30 -1.41
C PHE A 92 -20.57 2.66 -1.64
N HIS A 93 -20.29 3.95 -1.79
CA HIS A 93 -18.97 4.48 -2.11
C HIS A 93 -18.78 5.88 -1.53
N CYS A 94 -17.53 6.31 -1.43
CA CYS A 94 -17.21 7.70 -1.18
C CYS A 94 -17.18 8.46 -2.51
N THR A 95 -17.81 9.63 -2.56
CA THR A 95 -17.92 10.45 -3.78
C THR A 95 -16.63 11.22 -4.09
N LEU A 96 -15.80 11.50 -3.07
CA LEU A 96 -14.47 12.14 -3.23
C LEU A 96 -13.39 11.12 -3.60
N HIS A 97 -13.52 9.90 -3.12
CA HIS A 97 -12.53 8.84 -3.23
C HIS A 97 -13.16 7.62 -3.88
N SER A 98 -13.12 7.57 -5.21
CA SER A 98 -13.85 6.57 -6.01
C SER A 98 -13.46 5.12 -5.73
N TRP A 99 -12.30 4.91 -5.09
CA TRP A 99 -11.79 3.61 -4.65
C TRP A 99 -12.38 3.14 -3.32
N MET A 100 -12.94 4.04 -2.50
CA MET A 100 -13.53 3.69 -1.21
C MET A 100 -14.95 3.19 -1.41
N ARG A 101 -15.15 1.89 -1.25
CA ARG A 101 -16.44 1.23 -1.45
C ARG A 101 -16.76 0.25 -0.34
N GLY A 102 -18.05 0.08 -0.08
CA GLY A 102 -18.54 -0.92 0.84
C GLY A 102 -19.93 -1.43 0.50
N ALA A 103 -20.37 -2.44 1.24
CA ALA A 103 -21.65 -3.10 1.04
C ALA A 103 -22.49 -3.03 2.32
N LEU A 104 -23.76 -2.65 2.19
CA LEU A 104 -24.75 -2.63 3.24
C LEU A 104 -25.80 -3.72 2.99
N THR A 105 -25.87 -4.73 3.86
CA THR A 105 -26.91 -5.76 3.83
C THR A 105 -28.04 -5.42 4.79
N VAL A 106 -29.27 -5.31 4.27
CA VAL A 106 -30.50 -5.04 5.01
C VAL A 106 -31.25 -6.36 5.18
N ALA A 107 -31.56 -6.77 6.40
CA ALA A 107 -32.29 -8.01 6.70
C ALA A 107 -33.81 -7.76 6.93
N PRO A 108 -34.74 -8.68 6.61
CA PRO A 108 -36.18 -8.48 6.81
C PRO A 108 -36.59 -8.16 8.25
N ALA A 109 -37.57 -7.27 8.41
CA ALA A 109 -38.08 -6.89 9.72
C ALA A 109 -38.88 -8.04 10.33
N GLY A 110 -38.30 -8.70 11.34
CA GLY A 110 -38.98 -9.61 12.26
C GLY A 110 -39.76 -10.77 11.62
N GLY A 111 -39.07 -11.85 11.21
CA GLY A 111 -39.65 -13.20 11.21
C GLY A 111 -39.27 -14.14 10.06
N GLY A 112 -38.62 -15.26 10.43
CA GLY A 112 -38.98 -16.62 10.01
C GLY A 112 -38.61 -17.10 8.59
N GLU A 113 -37.58 -17.96 8.53
CA GLU A 113 -37.24 -19.01 7.55
C GLU A 113 -37.85 -18.96 6.12
N THR A 114 -36.98 -18.87 5.11
CA THR A 114 -37.25 -19.24 3.71
C THR A 114 -36.00 -19.94 3.10
N PRO A 115 -36.15 -20.77 2.04
CA PRO A 115 -35.57 -22.12 1.98
C PRO A 115 -34.12 -22.15 1.50
N GLY A 116 -33.26 -22.82 2.28
CA GLY A 116 -31.85 -23.01 1.98
C GLY A 116 -31.60 -24.01 0.86
N LEU A 117 -30.75 -23.62 -0.10
CA LEU A 117 -30.01 -24.55 -0.92
C LEU A 117 -29.02 -25.29 -0.02
N THR A 118 -29.22 -26.60 0.05
CA THR A 118 -28.65 -27.59 0.95
C THR A 118 -27.14 -27.79 0.77
N THR A 119 -26.37 -27.43 1.79
CA THR A 119 -25.06 -28.01 2.12
C THR A 119 -25.30 -29.24 2.99
N PRO A 120 -24.70 -30.42 2.76
CA PRO A 120 -25.14 -31.65 3.41
C PRO A 120 -24.90 -31.66 4.93
N ASP A 121 -26.00 -31.50 5.65
CA ASP A 121 -26.32 -31.85 7.03
C ASP A 121 -25.25 -31.70 8.11
N GLY A 122 -25.28 -30.52 8.73
CA GLY A 122 -25.53 -30.45 10.18
C GLY A 122 -24.52 -29.62 10.97
N LEU A 123 -24.73 -28.30 11.03
CA LEU A 123 -24.91 -27.52 12.27
C LEU A 123 -25.43 -26.09 11.93
N PRO A 124 -26.09 -25.39 12.88
CA PRO A 124 -27.01 -24.28 12.64
C PRO A 124 -26.47 -22.89 12.98
N GLY A 125 -27.22 -21.91 12.44
CA GLY A 125 -27.37 -20.52 12.86
C GLY A 125 -26.36 -19.56 12.26
N LEU A 126 -26.77 -18.32 12.02
CA LEU A 126 -25.86 -17.18 11.94
C LEU A 126 -25.95 -16.45 13.30
N GLU A 127 -25.72 -17.09 14.47
CA GLU A 127 -24.70 -18.14 14.80
C GLU A 127 -23.60 -18.37 13.76
N GLY A 128 -23.16 -17.34 13.05
CA GLY A 128 -22.32 -17.57 11.88
C GLY A 128 -21.22 -16.56 11.99
N ASN A 129 -20.50 -16.72 13.06
CA ASN A 129 -19.17 -17.24 12.90
C ASN A 129 -18.58 -16.77 11.57
N ALA A 130 -17.80 -15.69 11.64
CA ALA A 130 -16.55 -15.66 10.90
C ALA A 130 -16.02 -17.11 10.85
N PRO A 131 -15.67 -17.61 9.65
CA PRO A 131 -15.43 -19.03 9.47
C PRO A 131 -14.45 -19.48 10.55
N ASP A 132 -14.83 -20.56 11.25
CA ASP A 132 -14.06 -21.02 12.38
C ASP A 132 -12.63 -21.28 11.91
N PRO A 133 -11.61 -20.67 12.55
CA PRO A 133 -10.22 -20.87 12.15
C PRO A 133 -9.81 -22.35 12.05
N ILE A 134 -10.48 -23.23 12.79
CA ILE A 134 -10.24 -24.68 12.75
C ILE A 134 -10.69 -25.35 11.44
N ASP A 135 -11.59 -24.72 10.70
CA ASP A 135 -12.17 -25.23 9.45
C ASP A 135 -11.48 -24.65 8.20
N LEU A 136 -10.61 -23.64 8.38
CA LEU A 136 -9.96 -22.94 7.28
C LEU A 136 -8.71 -23.64 6.75
N VAL A 137 -8.07 -24.48 7.56
CA VAL A 137 -6.81 -25.16 7.22
C VAL A 137 -6.72 -26.54 7.90
N PRO A 138 -5.93 -27.49 7.36
CA PRO A 138 -5.82 -28.84 7.92
C PRO A 138 -5.39 -28.85 9.39
N GLN A 139 -6.17 -29.54 10.22
CA GLN A 139 -6.00 -29.59 11.66
C GLN A 139 -4.75 -30.39 12.08
N ALA A 140 -4.20 -30.04 13.23
CA ALA A 140 -3.15 -30.82 13.89
C ALA A 140 -3.70 -31.61 15.07
N GLU A 141 -3.04 -32.73 15.39
CA GLU A 141 -3.48 -33.60 16.48
C GLU A 141 -3.36 -32.91 17.86
N VAL A 142 -4.36 -33.14 18.70
CA VAL A 142 -4.29 -32.76 20.12
C VAL A 142 -3.18 -33.57 20.78
N SER A 143 -2.15 -32.86 21.25
CA SER A 143 -1.02 -33.41 21.98
C SER A 143 -0.74 -32.56 23.20
N ALA A 144 -0.17 -33.16 24.24
CA ALA A 144 0.19 -32.43 25.46
C ALA A 144 1.15 -31.27 25.13
N LEU A 145 0.96 -30.13 25.79
CA LEU A 145 1.89 -29.02 25.69
C LEU A 145 3.28 -29.42 26.17
N GLY A 146 4.29 -29.01 25.39
CA GLY A 146 5.68 -29.07 25.83
C GLY A 146 6.01 -28.01 26.89
N ASP A 147 7.30 -27.85 27.15
CA ASP A 147 7.79 -26.86 28.11
C ASP A 147 7.68 -25.41 27.56
N GLY A 148 7.52 -24.46 28.47
CA GLY A 148 7.44 -23.02 28.17
C GLY A 148 6.06 -22.43 28.46
N GLU A 149 6.05 -21.20 28.96
CA GLU A 149 4.86 -20.44 29.35
C GLU A 149 4.93 -19.02 28.80
N TRP A 150 3.77 -18.39 28.61
CA TRP A 150 3.57 -17.00 28.24
C TRP A 150 2.62 -16.31 29.24
N PRO A 151 3.05 -16.07 30.48
CA PRO A 151 2.17 -15.62 31.57
C PRO A 151 1.79 -14.12 31.53
N LEU A 152 2.51 -13.30 30.76
CA LEU A 152 2.35 -11.83 30.72
C LEU A 152 2.21 -11.36 29.27
N TYR A 153 1.70 -10.14 29.05
CA TYR A 153 1.71 -9.48 27.73
C TYR A 153 3.08 -9.56 27.07
N GLY A 154 4.11 -9.09 27.77
CA GLY A 154 5.50 -9.10 27.32
C GLY A 154 6.20 -10.46 27.34
N LYS A 155 5.48 -11.55 27.60
CA LYS A 155 5.97 -12.89 27.99
C LYS A 155 6.71 -12.90 29.34
N ASP A 156 7.63 -11.97 29.56
CA ASP A 156 8.38 -11.78 30.81
C ASP A 156 8.33 -10.32 31.26
N VAL A 157 8.85 -10.06 32.45
CA VAL A 157 8.84 -8.73 33.07
C VAL A 157 9.68 -7.71 32.30
N GLY A 158 10.61 -8.15 31.46
CA GLY A 158 11.42 -7.27 30.62
C GLY A 158 10.77 -6.93 29.28
N GLY A 159 9.59 -7.48 28.98
CA GLY A 159 8.87 -7.18 27.74
C GLY A 159 9.46 -7.84 26.49
N SER A 160 10.23 -8.93 26.60
CA SER A 160 10.96 -9.49 25.44
C SER A 160 10.06 -9.97 24.30
N ARG A 161 8.81 -10.36 24.62
CA ARG A 161 7.88 -11.02 23.69
C ARG A 161 8.53 -12.19 22.95
N ASN A 162 9.39 -12.91 23.65
CA ASN A 162 10.18 -14.01 23.10
C ASN A 162 9.90 -15.33 23.81
N GLY A 163 9.31 -16.29 23.09
CA GLY A 163 9.03 -17.65 23.55
C GLY A 163 10.27 -18.55 23.64
N GLY A 164 11.45 -18.08 23.24
CA GLY A 164 12.67 -18.86 23.22
C GLY A 164 12.52 -20.07 22.30
N THR A 165 12.84 -21.27 22.78
CA THR A 165 12.66 -22.52 22.02
C THR A 165 11.28 -23.17 22.22
N ALA A 166 10.34 -22.49 22.90
CA ALA A 166 9.02 -23.03 23.20
C ALA A 166 8.02 -22.92 22.03
N GLY A 167 8.49 -22.51 20.84
CA GLY A 167 7.69 -22.42 19.62
C GLY A 167 8.07 -23.47 18.58
N PRO A 168 7.21 -23.66 17.55
CA PRO A 168 7.54 -24.45 16.37
C PRO A 168 8.88 -24.02 15.75
N SER A 169 9.68 -24.97 15.28
CA SER A 169 10.89 -24.68 14.53
C SER A 169 10.58 -24.16 13.12
N LEU A 170 11.57 -23.52 12.49
CA LEU A 170 11.48 -23.05 11.09
C LEU A 170 10.92 -24.11 10.13
N ALA A 171 11.35 -25.36 10.28
CA ALA A 171 10.91 -26.48 9.42
C ALA A 171 9.48 -26.93 9.72
N GLU A 172 9.00 -26.71 10.93
CA GLU A 172 7.65 -27.11 11.37
C GLU A 172 6.59 -26.05 11.04
N VAL A 173 6.97 -24.78 10.91
CA VAL A 173 6.04 -23.65 10.67
C VAL A 173 5.13 -23.84 9.44
N PRO A 174 5.62 -24.29 8.27
CA PRO A 174 4.75 -24.53 7.11
C PRO A 174 3.68 -25.60 7.34
N THR A 175 3.88 -26.46 8.35
CA THR A 175 2.95 -27.55 8.69
C THR A 175 1.97 -27.19 9.81
N LEU A 176 1.94 -25.93 10.24
CA LEU A 176 1.03 -25.47 11.28
C LEU A 176 -0.42 -25.76 10.88
N GLY A 177 -1.14 -26.36 11.83
CA GLY A 177 -2.57 -26.62 11.74
C GLY A 177 -3.24 -26.24 13.06
N PRO A 178 -4.47 -25.71 13.02
CA PRO A 178 -5.23 -25.43 14.22
C PRO A 178 -5.55 -26.76 14.91
N VAL A 179 -5.43 -26.77 16.24
CA VAL A 179 -5.69 -27.95 17.07
C VAL A 179 -7.02 -27.82 17.79
N TRP A 180 -7.38 -26.59 18.12
CA TRP A 180 -8.69 -26.23 18.62
C TRP A 180 -8.92 -24.75 18.35
N SER A 181 -10.18 -24.39 18.23
CA SER A 181 -10.69 -23.03 18.27
C SER A 181 -11.74 -22.93 19.37
N TYR A 182 -11.97 -21.71 19.85
CA TYR A 182 -13.03 -21.41 20.79
C TYR A 182 -13.67 -20.09 20.41
N TRP A 183 -14.98 -20.11 20.21
CA TRP A 183 -15.75 -18.94 19.84
C TRP A 183 -16.44 -18.29 21.04
N SER A 184 -16.47 -16.96 21.06
CA SER A 184 -17.19 -16.17 22.05
C SER A 184 -18.28 -15.31 21.41
N ARG A 185 -19.51 -15.44 21.91
CA ARG A 185 -20.63 -14.50 21.65
C ARG A 185 -20.62 -13.28 22.58
N LYS A 186 -19.67 -13.24 23.51
CA LYS A 186 -19.67 -12.33 24.65
C LYS A 186 -18.59 -11.25 24.45
N GLY A 187 -18.54 -10.72 23.24
CA GLY A 187 -17.48 -9.83 22.79
C GLY A 187 -16.34 -10.58 22.11
N ASP A 188 -15.47 -9.81 21.47
CA ASP A 188 -14.27 -10.28 20.79
C ASP A 188 -13.01 -10.05 21.64
N PHE A 189 -11.85 -10.48 21.13
CA PHE A 189 -10.59 -10.48 21.87
C PHE A 189 -9.59 -9.53 21.20
N THR A 190 -9.20 -8.47 21.90
CA THR A 190 -8.20 -7.50 21.41
C THR A 190 -6.83 -7.64 22.09
N GLY A 191 -6.77 -8.25 23.27
CA GLY A 191 -5.53 -8.52 24.00
C GLY A 191 -4.82 -9.81 23.55
N THR A 192 -3.50 -9.90 23.76
CA THR A 192 -2.74 -11.14 23.58
C THR A 192 -3.24 -12.20 24.59
N PRO A 193 -3.62 -13.42 24.18
CA PRO A 193 -3.96 -14.47 25.14
C PRO A 193 -2.73 -14.89 25.95
N VAL A 194 -2.87 -15.11 27.25
CA VAL A 194 -1.75 -15.60 28.10
C VAL A 194 -1.90 -17.08 28.43
N VAL A 195 -0.77 -17.79 28.49
CA VAL A 195 -0.73 -19.25 28.68
C VAL A 195 0.26 -19.63 29.78
N ALA A 196 -0.22 -20.24 30.86
CA ALA A 196 0.64 -20.80 31.91
C ALA A 196 -0.06 -21.95 32.65
N LYS A 197 0.71 -22.95 33.09
CA LYS A 197 0.23 -24.14 33.82
C LYS A 197 -0.96 -24.80 33.11
N ASN A 198 -0.85 -24.94 31.79
CA ASN A 198 -1.89 -25.46 30.89
C ASN A 198 -3.25 -24.75 31.01
N THR A 199 -3.24 -23.46 31.35
CA THR A 199 -4.42 -22.58 31.31
C THR A 199 -4.12 -21.44 30.34
N LEU A 200 -4.98 -21.26 29.34
CA LEU A 200 -5.03 -20.05 28.53
C LEU A 200 -6.06 -19.09 29.12
N VAL A 201 -5.76 -17.79 29.19
CA VAL A 201 -6.71 -16.76 29.63
C VAL A 201 -6.74 -15.60 28.64
N ALA A 202 -7.95 -15.13 28.30
CA ALA A 202 -8.17 -13.93 27.50
C ALA A 202 -9.43 -13.19 27.97
N GLY A 203 -9.43 -11.86 27.80
CA GLY A 203 -10.57 -11.00 28.12
C GLY A 203 -11.22 -10.43 26.85
N THR A 204 -12.48 -10.02 26.95
CA THR A 204 -13.24 -9.46 25.84
C THR A 204 -13.61 -8.00 26.04
N ASN A 205 -13.83 -7.29 24.93
CA ASN A 205 -14.33 -5.92 24.91
C ASN A 205 -15.72 -5.74 25.57
N LYS A 206 -16.48 -6.82 25.83
CA LYS A 206 -17.74 -6.78 26.58
C LYS A 206 -17.61 -7.22 28.04
N GLY A 207 -16.38 -7.33 28.54
CA GLY A 207 -16.10 -7.55 29.95
C GLY A 207 -16.16 -8.99 30.42
N TRP A 208 -16.01 -9.96 29.51
CA TRP A 208 -15.90 -11.37 29.87
C TRP A 208 -14.45 -11.83 29.87
N VAL A 209 -14.08 -12.61 30.88
CA VAL A 209 -12.79 -13.30 30.99
C VAL A 209 -13.01 -14.77 30.79
N HIS A 210 -12.25 -15.37 29.89
CA HIS A 210 -12.34 -16.77 29.52
C HIS A 210 -11.06 -17.49 29.92
N ALA A 211 -11.17 -18.58 30.69
CA ALA A 211 -10.05 -19.47 30.96
C ALA A 211 -10.29 -20.85 30.36
N LEU A 212 -9.34 -21.30 29.56
CA LEU A 212 -9.42 -22.53 28.78
C LEU A 212 -8.26 -23.47 29.16
N ASN A 213 -8.45 -24.76 28.93
CA ASN A 213 -7.34 -25.69 28.85
C ASN A 213 -6.54 -25.41 27.57
N ALA A 214 -5.30 -24.96 27.71
CA ALA A 214 -4.48 -24.56 26.56
C ALA A 214 -4.14 -25.74 25.63
N THR A 215 -4.17 -26.98 26.14
CA THR A 215 -3.99 -28.17 25.33
C THR A 215 -5.20 -28.42 24.41
N THR A 216 -6.42 -28.27 24.94
CA THR A 216 -7.64 -28.82 24.32
C THR A 216 -8.72 -27.79 23.97
N GLY A 217 -8.55 -26.50 24.28
CA GLY A 217 -9.57 -25.46 24.08
C GLY A 217 -10.78 -25.55 25.01
N LYS A 218 -10.82 -26.52 25.93
CA LYS A 218 -11.98 -26.72 26.81
C LYS A 218 -12.06 -25.63 27.86
N VAL A 219 -13.20 -24.96 27.93
CA VAL A 219 -13.46 -23.94 28.96
C VAL A 219 -13.31 -24.55 30.35
N LYS A 220 -12.49 -23.92 31.19
CA LYS A 220 -12.39 -24.21 32.63
C LYS A 220 -13.38 -23.35 33.40
N TRP A 221 -13.43 -22.06 33.10
CA TRP A 221 -14.38 -21.11 33.67
C TRP A 221 -14.52 -19.87 32.78
N THR A 222 -15.62 -19.14 32.95
CA THR A 222 -15.80 -17.79 32.41
C THR A 222 -16.27 -16.86 33.52
N ARG A 223 -15.91 -15.58 33.45
CA ARG A 223 -16.28 -14.58 34.45
C ARG A 223 -16.61 -13.26 33.78
N ASP A 224 -17.78 -12.72 34.07
CA ASP A 224 -18.12 -11.33 33.80
C ASP A 224 -17.46 -10.44 34.87
N VAL A 225 -16.65 -9.47 34.45
CA VAL A 225 -16.01 -8.45 35.29
C VAL A 225 -16.67 -7.07 35.15
N GLY A 226 -17.78 -7.00 34.41
CA GLY A 226 -18.74 -5.90 34.38
C GLY A 226 -18.34 -4.67 33.56
N ALA A 227 -17.19 -4.70 32.88
CA ALA A 227 -16.71 -3.63 31.99
C ALA A 227 -15.62 -4.20 31.06
N PRO A 228 -15.36 -3.56 29.89
CA PRO A 228 -14.43 -4.06 28.87
C PRO A 228 -13.06 -4.50 29.40
N VAL A 229 -12.51 -5.56 28.80
CA VAL A 229 -11.13 -6.03 29.03
C VAL A 229 -10.39 -5.91 27.71
N ASN A 230 -9.82 -4.73 27.46
CA ASN A 230 -9.11 -4.41 26.22
C ASN A 230 -7.62 -4.80 26.28
N GLY A 231 -7.05 -4.75 27.50
CA GLY A 231 -5.67 -5.15 27.77
C GLY A 231 -5.51 -6.66 27.98
N THR A 232 -4.27 -7.12 28.00
CA THR A 232 -3.91 -8.53 28.23
C THR A 232 -3.95 -8.86 29.72
N ALA A 233 -4.59 -9.97 30.12
CA ALA A 233 -4.53 -10.45 31.50
C ALA A 233 -3.13 -11.01 31.85
N ALA A 234 -2.78 -11.10 33.13
CA ALA A 234 -1.53 -11.70 33.60
C ALA A 234 -1.80 -12.94 34.48
N ILE A 235 -1.07 -14.04 34.26
CA ILE A 235 -1.11 -15.23 35.13
C ILE A 235 0.05 -15.18 36.12
N ALA A 236 -0.27 -14.97 37.40
CA ALA A 236 0.70 -14.90 38.48
C ALA A 236 0.44 -16.01 39.52
N GLY A 237 1.14 -17.13 39.38
CA GLY A 237 1.03 -18.23 40.35
C GLY A 237 -0.33 -18.94 40.31
N ASP A 238 -1.17 -18.68 41.31
CA ASP A 238 -2.55 -19.16 41.45
C ASP A 238 -3.60 -18.09 41.07
N ARG A 239 -3.16 -16.95 40.54
CA ARG A 239 -4.00 -15.78 40.23
C ARG A 239 -3.97 -15.42 38.76
N VAL A 240 -5.06 -14.81 38.32
CA VAL A 240 -5.19 -14.09 37.05
C VAL A 240 -5.47 -12.63 37.39
N ILE A 241 -4.62 -11.72 36.94
CA ILE A 241 -4.79 -10.28 37.14
C ILE A 241 -5.35 -9.69 35.85
N VAL A 242 -6.51 -9.04 35.93
CA VAL A 242 -7.28 -8.58 34.76
C VAL A 242 -7.41 -7.06 34.81
N PRO A 243 -6.96 -6.33 33.77
CA PRO A 243 -7.28 -4.91 33.61
C PRO A 243 -8.73 -4.75 33.14
N VAL A 244 -9.49 -3.90 33.83
CA VAL A 244 -10.89 -3.65 33.51
C VAL A 244 -11.07 -2.17 33.20
N ALA A 245 -11.36 -1.89 31.94
CA ALA A 245 -11.52 -0.56 31.38
C ALA A 245 -12.90 -0.01 31.75
N ARG A 246 -12.95 0.65 32.91
CA ARG A 246 -14.16 1.28 33.43
C ARG A 246 -13.84 2.74 33.61
N THR A 247 -14.30 3.56 32.67
CA THR A 247 -14.17 5.01 32.72
C THR A 247 -14.53 5.57 34.10
N ASP A 248 -13.76 6.56 34.56
CA ASP A 248 -13.82 7.21 35.88
C ASP A 248 -13.42 6.32 37.06
N ALA A 249 -13.36 5.00 36.88
CA ALA A 249 -13.02 4.05 37.92
C ALA A 249 -12.30 2.81 37.37
N PRO A 250 -11.19 2.98 36.61
CA PRO A 250 -10.47 1.85 36.05
C PRO A 250 -9.93 0.98 37.19
N ARG A 251 -9.89 -0.33 36.96
CA ARG A 251 -9.60 -1.26 38.05
C ARG A 251 -8.80 -2.47 37.62
N LEU A 252 -8.08 -3.03 38.58
CA LEU A 252 -7.56 -4.39 38.49
C LEU A 252 -8.45 -5.34 39.27
N VAL A 253 -8.72 -6.49 38.66
CA VAL A 253 -9.43 -7.60 39.31
C VAL A 253 -8.49 -8.79 39.37
N ALA A 254 -8.27 -9.36 40.55
CA ALA A 254 -7.63 -10.67 40.67
C ALA A 254 -8.66 -11.77 40.78
N LEU A 255 -8.51 -12.77 39.92
CA LEU A 255 -9.31 -13.98 39.91
C LEU A 255 -8.43 -15.16 40.35
N ASP A 256 -9.03 -16.12 41.03
CA ASP A 256 -8.46 -17.43 41.25
C ASP A 256 -8.30 -18.16 39.91
N ARG A 257 -7.09 -18.59 39.56
CA ARG A 257 -6.78 -19.19 38.25
C ARG A 257 -7.53 -20.49 38.01
N ALA A 258 -7.85 -21.25 39.06
CA ALA A 258 -8.52 -22.53 38.94
C ALA A 258 -10.05 -22.40 38.78
N THR A 259 -10.65 -21.40 39.42
CA THR A 259 -12.11 -21.29 39.58
C THR A 259 -12.72 -20.02 38.97
N GLY A 260 -11.92 -19.02 38.65
CA GLY A 260 -12.39 -17.71 38.19
C GLY A 260 -13.10 -16.89 39.28
N ARG A 261 -13.00 -17.27 40.56
CA ARG A 261 -13.56 -16.52 41.69
C ARG A 261 -12.76 -15.24 41.92
N VAL A 262 -13.45 -14.10 42.07
CA VAL A 262 -12.82 -12.83 42.45
C VAL A 262 -12.17 -12.99 43.83
N LEU A 263 -10.88 -12.69 43.91
CA LEU A 263 -10.08 -12.69 45.13
C LEU A 263 -9.98 -11.28 45.71
N TRP A 264 -9.77 -10.29 44.85
CA TRP A 264 -9.80 -8.87 45.17
C TRP A 264 -10.09 -8.04 43.93
N GLU A 265 -10.54 -6.81 44.14
CA GLU A 265 -10.77 -5.79 43.11
C GLU A 265 -10.26 -4.45 43.66
N THR A 266 -9.60 -3.65 42.83
CA THR A 266 -9.00 -2.39 43.25
C THR A 266 -9.14 -1.34 42.17
N VAL A 267 -9.79 -0.23 42.51
CA VAL A 267 -9.87 0.97 41.67
C VAL A 267 -8.51 1.67 41.69
N LEU A 268 -7.97 1.96 40.49
CA LEU A 268 -6.64 2.53 40.28
C LEU A 268 -6.65 4.06 40.28
N ASP A 269 -7.73 4.64 39.78
CA ASP A 269 -7.92 6.08 39.68
C ASP A 269 -9.40 6.43 39.78
N THR A 270 -9.68 7.66 40.20
CA THR A 270 -11.01 8.24 40.30
C THR A 270 -11.11 9.59 39.58
N GLN A 271 -10.06 10.00 38.86
CA GLN A 271 -10.11 11.15 37.95
C GLN A 271 -11.20 10.90 36.91
N LYS A 272 -11.97 11.97 36.63
CA LYS A 272 -12.93 11.95 35.53
C LYS A 272 -12.19 11.60 34.23
N ASN A 273 -12.78 10.71 33.44
CA ASN A 273 -12.26 10.14 32.20
C ASN A 273 -11.02 9.26 32.37
N ALA A 274 -10.55 8.92 33.58
CA ALA A 274 -9.46 7.96 33.72
C ALA A 274 -9.90 6.56 33.25
N ASP A 275 -8.99 5.82 32.60
CA ASP A 275 -9.23 4.47 32.11
C ASP A 275 -7.95 3.63 32.01
N VAL A 276 -8.03 2.41 31.47
CA VAL A 276 -6.90 1.52 31.23
C VAL A 276 -6.99 0.79 29.88
N TYR A 277 -5.92 0.91 29.08
CA TYR A 277 -5.74 0.14 27.83
C TYR A 277 -4.51 -0.80 27.88
N GLY A 278 -3.50 -0.44 28.66
CA GLY A 278 -2.30 -1.24 28.87
C GLY A 278 -2.55 -2.56 29.61
N SER A 279 -1.48 -3.32 29.86
CA SER A 279 -1.56 -4.61 30.54
C SER A 279 -0.78 -4.60 31.87
N PRO A 280 -1.21 -5.37 32.88
CA PRO A 280 -0.47 -5.51 34.13
C PRO A 280 0.83 -6.31 33.95
N THR A 281 1.93 -5.81 34.48
CA THR A 281 3.21 -6.54 34.59
C THR A 281 3.42 -6.99 36.03
N VAL A 282 3.57 -8.30 36.25
CA VAL A 282 3.75 -8.87 37.59
C VAL A 282 5.21 -9.26 37.82
N ALA A 283 5.89 -8.58 38.74
CA ALA A 283 7.25 -8.88 39.13
C ALA A 283 7.31 -9.23 40.63
N GLY A 284 7.64 -10.49 40.93
CA GLY A 284 7.66 -10.99 42.31
C GLY A 284 6.27 -10.93 42.95
N ASP A 285 6.12 -10.08 43.95
CA ASP A 285 4.86 -9.88 44.69
C ASP A 285 4.13 -8.57 44.32
N THR A 286 4.61 -7.87 43.29
CA THR A 286 4.08 -6.56 42.86
C THR A 286 3.48 -6.64 41.46
N VAL A 287 2.32 -5.99 41.28
CA VAL A 287 1.70 -5.72 39.98
C VAL A 287 1.94 -4.26 39.64
N TYR A 288 2.45 -3.97 38.45
CA TYR A 288 2.57 -2.63 37.89
C TYR A 288 1.54 -2.43 36.78
N MET A 289 0.83 -1.32 36.80
CA MET A 289 -0.23 -1.00 35.84
C MET A 289 -0.20 0.47 35.46
N GLY A 290 -0.27 0.77 34.17
CA GLY A 290 -0.47 2.12 33.65
C GLY A 290 -1.93 2.55 33.76
N VAL A 291 -2.16 3.84 33.93
CA VAL A 291 -3.46 4.52 33.87
C VAL A 291 -3.39 5.53 32.74
N SER A 292 -4.42 5.53 31.92
CA SER A 292 -4.60 6.43 30.78
C SER A 292 -5.89 7.23 30.93
N ALA A 293 -6.25 7.99 29.90
CA ALA A 293 -7.59 8.52 29.74
C ALA A 293 -8.42 7.63 28.81
N LEU A 294 -9.72 7.49 29.11
CA LEU A 294 -10.70 7.15 28.10
C LEU A 294 -10.61 8.27 27.05
N PHE A 295 -10.22 7.91 25.82
CA PHE A 295 -10.41 8.81 24.69
C PHE A 295 -9.66 10.17 24.82
N GLY A 296 -8.43 10.15 25.37
CA GLY A 296 -7.59 11.35 25.53
C GLY A 296 -7.35 12.17 24.25
N GLU A 297 -7.56 11.54 23.09
CA GLU A 297 -7.40 12.13 21.75
C GLU A 297 -8.76 12.40 21.05
N THR A 298 -9.88 12.49 21.79
CA THR A 298 -11.23 12.63 21.17
C THR A 298 -11.78 14.04 21.03
N GLY A 299 -10.99 15.04 21.41
CA GLY A 299 -11.25 16.44 21.16
C GLY A 299 -12.12 17.11 22.21
N ASP A 300 -12.34 16.44 23.34
CA ASP A 300 -13.09 17.03 24.45
C ASP A 300 -12.15 17.91 25.31
N PRO A 301 -12.33 19.26 25.31
CA PRO A 301 -11.58 20.19 26.18
C PRO A 301 -11.58 19.79 27.66
N ALA A 302 -12.62 19.05 28.09
CA ALA A 302 -12.80 18.72 29.49
C ALA A 302 -11.93 17.54 29.95
N VAL A 303 -11.23 16.85 29.05
CA VAL A 303 -10.32 15.76 29.41
C VAL A 303 -9.02 16.35 29.97
N SER A 304 -8.78 16.14 31.26
CA SER A 304 -7.63 16.67 31.99
C SER A 304 -6.97 15.60 32.87
N VAL A 305 -7.05 14.34 32.43
CA VAL A 305 -6.50 13.19 33.16
C VAL A 305 -4.97 13.30 33.18
N ARG A 306 -4.39 13.16 34.36
CA ARG A 306 -2.96 12.88 34.53
C ARG A 306 -2.74 11.39 34.44
N GLY A 307 -2.00 10.93 33.44
CA GLY A 307 -1.55 9.55 33.34
C GLY A 307 -0.77 9.12 34.58
N ALA A 308 -0.82 7.83 34.93
CA ALA A 308 -0.19 7.34 36.15
C ALA A 308 0.37 5.93 36.01
N VAL A 309 1.28 5.56 36.89
CA VAL A 309 1.67 4.17 37.15
C VAL A 309 1.27 3.82 38.57
N VAL A 310 0.63 2.66 38.75
CA VAL A 310 0.18 2.15 40.04
C VAL A 310 0.87 0.82 40.32
N ALA A 311 1.42 0.67 41.52
CA ALA A 311 1.95 -0.59 42.01
C ALA A 311 1.05 -1.17 43.10
N LEU A 312 0.70 -2.46 43.00
CA LEU A 312 -0.18 -3.16 43.93
C LEU A 312 0.48 -4.43 44.43
N ASP A 313 0.14 -4.82 45.66
CA ASP A 313 0.45 -6.16 46.15
C ASP A 313 -0.40 -7.21 45.42
N VAL A 314 0.24 -8.19 44.78
CA VAL A 314 -0.45 -9.18 43.94
C VAL A 314 -1.44 -10.06 44.72
N ARG A 315 -1.22 -10.24 46.04
CA ARG A 315 -2.04 -11.15 46.86
C ARG A 315 -3.29 -10.47 47.40
N THR A 316 -3.17 -9.21 47.77
CA THR A 316 -4.21 -8.44 48.48
C THR A 316 -4.90 -7.39 47.61
N GLY A 317 -4.27 -6.95 46.52
CA GLY A 317 -4.74 -5.79 45.76
C GLY A 317 -4.43 -4.45 46.44
N SER A 318 -3.71 -4.44 47.56
CA SER A 318 -3.41 -3.19 48.25
C SER A 318 -2.45 -2.34 47.42
N VAL A 319 -2.81 -1.09 47.14
CA VAL A 319 -1.93 -0.12 46.46
C VAL A 319 -0.70 0.11 47.34
N ARG A 320 0.48 -0.17 46.78
CA ARG A 320 1.79 0.10 47.41
C ARG A 320 2.20 1.55 47.17
N TRP A 321 2.02 2.02 45.93
CA TRP A 321 2.25 3.40 45.53
C TRP A 321 1.51 3.71 44.23
N LYS A 322 1.32 5.00 43.99
CA LYS A 322 0.79 5.56 42.74
C LYS A 322 1.55 6.83 42.41
N THR A 323 1.96 6.96 41.15
CA THR A 323 2.73 8.11 40.68
C THR A 323 2.09 8.64 39.40
N TYR A 324 1.74 9.93 39.40
CA TYR A 324 1.30 10.64 38.19
C TYR A 324 2.51 10.99 37.33
N MET A 325 2.40 10.81 36.01
CA MET A 325 3.51 10.99 35.07
C MET A 325 3.81 12.45 34.81
N VAL A 326 2.79 13.30 34.87
CA VAL A 326 2.93 14.76 34.75
C VAL A 326 2.64 15.44 36.10
N PRO A 327 3.23 16.59 36.44
CA PRO A 327 3.00 17.29 37.70
C PRO A 327 1.59 17.93 37.78
N GLU A 328 1.23 18.46 38.96
CA GLU A 328 -0.02 19.23 39.09
C GLU A 328 0.00 20.46 38.19
N GLY A 329 -1.13 20.78 37.56
CA GLY A 329 -1.24 21.85 36.57
C GLY A 329 -0.96 21.44 35.13
N HIS A 330 -0.61 20.17 34.91
CA HIS A 330 -0.44 19.54 33.59
C HIS A 330 -1.40 18.35 33.45
N ASP A 331 -1.67 17.92 32.22
CA ASP A 331 -2.45 16.74 31.88
C ASP A 331 -1.79 15.91 30.78
N GLY A 332 -2.45 14.83 30.35
CA GLY A 332 -1.87 13.89 29.41
C GLY A 332 -0.82 13.01 30.08
N GLY A 333 0.23 12.66 29.34
CA GLY A 333 1.25 11.71 29.80
C GLY A 333 0.64 10.34 30.11
N SER A 334 -0.41 9.96 29.38
CA SER A 334 -1.15 8.71 29.59
C SER A 334 -0.23 7.50 29.49
N VAL A 335 -0.34 6.55 30.42
CA VAL A 335 0.40 5.28 30.34
C VAL A 335 -0.57 4.22 29.83
N TRP A 336 -0.76 4.21 28.51
CA TRP A 336 -1.63 3.26 27.83
C TRP A 336 -0.87 2.02 27.30
N THR A 337 0.45 2.00 27.48
CA THR A 337 1.35 0.88 27.18
C THR A 337 1.59 -0.01 28.42
N THR A 338 2.38 -1.07 28.27
CA THR A 338 2.63 -2.07 29.34
C THR A 338 4.01 -1.86 29.97
N PRO A 339 4.12 -1.68 31.31
CA PRO A 339 5.41 -1.44 31.96
C PRO A 339 6.42 -2.59 31.82
N ALA A 340 7.71 -2.25 31.66
CA ALA A 340 8.83 -3.19 31.75
C ALA A 340 9.58 -3.02 33.07
N VAL A 341 10.08 -4.10 33.68
CA VAL A 341 10.68 -4.10 35.02
C VAL A 341 12.06 -4.73 35.01
N ASP A 342 13.08 -3.94 35.35
CA ASP A 342 14.42 -4.44 35.68
C ASP A 342 14.49 -4.73 37.18
N VAL A 343 14.20 -5.98 37.54
CA VAL A 343 14.17 -6.44 38.93
C VAL A 343 15.55 -6.33 39.59
N THR A 344 16.64 -6.42 38.82
CA THR A 344 18.01 -6.37 39.36
C THR A 344 18.39 -4.94 39.75
N ALA A 345 18.02 -3.97 38.92
CA ALA A 345 18.25 -2.56 39.18
C ALA A 345 17.17 -1.93 40.07
N GLY A 346 16.03 -2.61 40.27
CA GLY A 346 14.88 -2.05 40.98
C GLY A 346 14.26 -0.88 40.19
N ARG A 347 14.06 -1.06 38.88
CA ARG A 347 13.52 -0.03 37.98
C ARG A 347 12.29 -0.52 37.22
N VAL A 348 11.36 0.40 37.00
CA VAL A 348 10.19 0.23 36.11
C VAL A 348 10.32 1.25 34.99
N PHE A 349 10.08 0.84 33.75
CA PHE A 349 10.11 1.69 32.57
C PHE A 349 8.73 1.72 31.94
N VAL A 350 8.30 2.91 31.49
CA VAL A 350 7.04 3.15 30.79
C VAL A 350 7.23 4.20 29.70
N GLY A 351 6.51 4.06 28.59
CA GLY A 351 6.25 5.15 27.65
C GLY A 351 5.04 5.98 28.08
N THR A 352 5.11 7.27 27.82
CA THR A 352 4.01 8.21 28.10
C THR A 352 3.41 8.77 26.82
N GLY A 353 2.10 8.99 26.90
CA GLY A 353 1.28 9.72 25.93
C GLY A 353 1.68 11.19 25.80
N ASN A 354 1.11 11.83 24.80
CA ASN A 354 1.18 13.27 24.57
C ASN A 354 0.47 14.08 25.69
N ALA A 355 0.64 15.40 25.68
CA ALA A 355 -0.15 16.32 26.52
C ALA A 355 -1.52 16.58 25.86
N TYR A 356 -2.57 16.79 26.67
CA TYR A 356 -3.88 17.20 26.12
C TYR A 356 -3.98 18.71 25.98
N HIS A 357 -3.39 19.44 26.92
CA HIS A 357 -3.36 20.91 26.93
C HIS A 357 -1.97 21.47 27.28
N GLU A 358 -1.73 22.71 26.86
CA GLU A 358 -0.57 23.48 27.32
C GLU A 358 -0.73 23.90 28.80
N PRO A 359 0.37 23.97 29.59
CA PRO A 359 1.74 23.64 29.20
C PRO A 359 1.99 22.13 29.12
N ALA A 360 2.63 21.64 28.06
CA ALA A 360 3.12 20.26 28.02
C ALA A 360 4.20 20.03 29.10
N ALA A 361 4.14 18.90 29.81
CA ALA A 361 5.20 18.50 30.73
C ALA A 361 6.39 17.92 29.96
N ASP A 362 7.60 17.98 30.54
CA ASP A 362 8.79 17.32 29.97
C ASP A 362 8.72 15.79 30.05
N THR A 363 7.73 15.24 30.76
CA THR A 363 7.48 13.81 30.89
C THR A 363 6.35 13.28 30.01
N THR A 364 5.77 14.08 29.12
CA THR A 364 4.93 13.57 28.02
C THR A 364 5.82 13.10 26.87
N ASP A 365 5.33 12.19 26.03
CA ASP A 365 6.07 11.71 24.83
C ASP A 365 7.46 11.19 25.21
N SER A 366 7.51 10.52 26.36
CA SER A 366 8.74 10.21 27.06
C SER A 366 8.83 8.74 27.43
N MET A 367 10.07 8.22 27.45
CA MET A 367 10.40 7.02 28.20
C MET A 367 10.78 7.42 29.62
N VAL A 368 10.03 6.94 30.61
CA VAL A 368 10.19 7.32 32.02
C VAL A 368 10.67 6.13 32.85
N ALA A 369 11.71 6.34 33.67
CA ALA A 369 12.22 5.35 34.61
C ALA A 369 11.76 5.68 36.04
N LEU A 370 11.16 4.71 36.72
CA LEU A 370 10.71 4.81 38.11
C LEU A 370 11.47 3.85 39.03
N ASP A 371 11.64 4.22 40.28
CA ASP A 371 12.10 3.32 41.33
C ASP A 371 10.99 2.30 41.66
N ALA A 372 11.28 1.00 41.47
CA ALA A 372 10.27 -0.05 41.56
C ALA A 372 9.61 -0.19 42.94
N ARG A 373 10.30 0.26 44.01
CA ARG A 373 9.83 0.13 45.40
C ARG A 373 9.01 1.33 45.84
N THR A 374 9.41 2.53 45.44
CA THR A 374 8.81 3.79 45.92
C THR A 374 7.90 4.46 44.90
N GLY A 375 8.03 4.13 43.61
CA GLY A 375 7.32 4.79 42.52
C GLY A 375 7.87 6.16 42.17
N ALA A 376 8.97 6.62 42.79
CA ALA A 376 9.57 7.90 42.45
C ALA A 376 10.12 7.87 41.01
N ILE A 377 9.81 8.90 40.21
CA ILE A 377 10.46 9.12 38.92
C ILE A 377 11.94 9.36 39.20
N VAL A 378 12.79 8.54 38.58
CA VAL A 378 14.25 8.60 38.71
C VAL A 378 14.84 9.45 37.60
N ASP A 379 14.38 9.22 36.37
CA ASP A 379 14.84 9.91 35.17
C ASP A 379 13.86 9.73 34.00
N HIS A 380 14.00 10.53 32.93
CA HIS A 380 13.19 10.39 31.72
C HIS A 380 13.96 10.87 30.46
N PHE A 381 13.53 10.38 29.31
CA PHE A 381 13.93 10.89 28.00
C PHE A 381 12.68 11.31 27.23
N GLN A 382 12.58 12.60 26.90
CA GLN A 382 11.52 13.13 26.05
C GLN A 382 11.94 13.09 24.58
N ALA A 383 11.20 12.34 23.77
CA ALA A 383 11.47 12.23 22.35
C ALA A 383 10.88 13.39 21.55
N THR A 384 9.69 13.86 21.93
CA THR A 384 9.00 14.99 21.29
C THR A 384 8.56 16.00 22.35
N ALA A 385 9.19 17.17 22.38
CA ALA A 385 8.82 18.22 23.33
C ALA A 385 7.68 19.09 22.80
N GLY A 386 6.76 19.49 23.68
CA GLY A 386 5.65 20.39 23.32
C GLY A 386 4.56 19.72 22.48
N ASP A 387 4.45 18.39 22.53
CA ASP A 387 3.40 17.68 21.81
C ASP A 387 2.06 17.80 22.56
N VAL A 388 1.23 18.75 22.12
CA VAL A 388 -0.11 18.97 22.66
C VAL A 388 -1.15 18.52 21.65
N TRP A 389 -1.70 17.34 21.87
CA TRP A 389 -2.65 16.68 20.98
C TRP A 389 -3.90 16.20 21.74
N ASN A 390 -5.07 16.76 21.42
CA ASN A 390 -6.32 16.28 22.03
C ASN A 390 -7.37 15.85 21.00
N GLY A 391 -7.10 15.89 19.69
CA GLY A 391 -8.02 15.39 18.64
C GLY A 391 -8.87 16.44 17.90
N THR A 392 -9.39 17.49 18.54
CA THR A 392 -10.19 18.51 17.80
C THR A 392 -9.96 19.97 18.14
N GLU A 393 -9.45 20.33 19.32
CA GLU A 393 -9.35 21.76 19.68
C GLU A 393 -8.09 22.46 19.17
N ASN A 394 -7.07 21.69 18.76
CA ASN A 394 -5.82 22.23 18.23
C ASN A 394 -5.60 21.91 16.74
N ARG A 395 -6.67 21.83 15.93
CA ARG A 395 -6.60 21.60 14.46
C ARG A 395 -5.73 22.59 13.67
N PHE A 396 -5.19 23.64 14.33
CA PHE A 396 -4.44 24.73 13.71
C PHE A 396 -3.14 25.09 14.45
N GLY A 397 -2.58 24.14 15.24
CA GLY A 397 -1.31 24.31 15.97
C GLY A 397 -0.96 23.20 16.98
N ALA A 398 -1.64 22.04 16.94
CA ALA A 398 -1.37 20.90 17.82
C ALA A 398 0.01 20.29 17.57
N GLY A 399 0.55 19.65 18.60
CA GLY A 399 1.71 18.76 18.45
C GLY A 399 1.43 17.56 17.54
N PRO A 400 2.47 16.85 17.09
CA PRO A 400 2.38 15.83 16.03
C PRO A 400 1.78 14.47 16.44
N ASP A 401 1.31 14.27 17.68
CA ASP A 401 0.86 12.97 18.20
C ASP A 401 1.95 11.89 18.10
N HIS A 402 3.16 12.24 18.51
CA HIS A 402 4.35 11.39 18.47
C HIS A 402 4.60 10.73 19.83
N ASP A 403 3.56 10.30 20.53
CA ASP A 403 3.77 9.64 21.82
C ASP A 403 4.34 8.22 21.69
N PHE A 404 4.76 7.65 22.82
CA PHE A 404 5.25 6.27 22.85
C PHE A 404 4.09 5.27 22.90
N GLY A 405 3.70 4.77 21.73
CA GLY A 405 2.60 3.81 21.59
C GLY A 405 2.98 2.34 21.76
N ALA A 406 4.23 1.95 21.50
CA ALA A 406 4.72 0.61 21.81
C ALA A 406 5.11 0.49 23.28
N SER A 407 5.15 -0.72 23.85
CA SER A 407 5.63 -0.93 25.23
C SER A 407 7.17 -1.02 25.29
N PRO A 408 7.80 -0.58 26.40
CA PRO A 408 9.25 -0.66 26.56
C PRO A 408 9.74 -2.11 26.64
N GLN A 409 10.98 -2.31 26.18
CA GLN A 409 11.64 -3.61 26.16
C GLN A 409 13.07 -3.51 26.70
N LEU A 410 13.44 -4.46 27.55
CA LEU A 410 14.78 -4.58 28.11
C LEU A 410 15.72 -5.28 27.11
N LEU A 411 16.71 -4.55 26.59
CA LEU A 411 17.66 -4.99 25.57
C LEU A 411 19.10 -5.11 26.12
N GLU A 412 19.93 -5.94 25.48
CA GLU A 412 21.39 -5.97 25.70
C GLU A 412 22.13 -5.50 24.44
N GLY A 413 22.81 -4.36 24.54
CA GLY A 413 23.60 -3.77 23.47
C GLY A 413 25.03 -4.33 23.39
N ALA A 414 25.78 -3.85 22.38
CA ALA A 414 27.16 -4.22 22.17
C ALA A 414 28.03 -4.04 23.43
N GLY A 415 28.88 -5.03 23.73
CA GLY A 415 29.74 -5.02 24.91
C GLY A 415 29.01 -5.23 26.24
N GLY A 416 27.76 -5.69 26.22
CA GLY A 416 26.95 -5.96 27.42
C GLY A 416 26.31 -4.71 28.02
N ARG A 417 26.18 -3.63 27.24
CA ARG A 417 25.49 -2.41 27.69
C ARG A 417 24.01 -2.73 27.92
N ARG A 418 23.45 -2.32 29.05
CA ARG A 418 22.04 -2.54 29.39
C ARG A 418 21.20 -1.43 28.79
N LEU A 419 20.32 -1.76 27.87
CA LEU A 419 19.51 -0.80 27.12
C LEU A 419 18.01 -1.02 27.38
N VAL A 420 17.22 0.04 27.31
CA VAL A 420 15.76 -0.05 27.21
C VAL A 420 15.37 0.53 25.85
N GLY A 421 14.52 -0.16 25.10
CA GLY A 421 14.06 0.30 23.80
C GLY A 421 12.55 0.34 23.67
N GLU A 422 12.04 1.27 22.89
CA GLU A 422 10.61 1.53 22.73
C GLU A 422 10.33 2.19 21.37
N GLY A 423 9.20 1.81 20.77
CA GLY A 423 8.74 2.35 19.50
C GLY A 423 7.82 3.56 19.71
N GLN A 424 8.02 4.60 18.91
CA GLN A 424 7.25 5.84 18.95
C GLN A 424 6.30 5.94 17.77
N LYS A 425 5.18 6.62 17.95
CA LYS A 425 4.26 7.01 16.87
C LYS A 425 4.94 7.85 15.77
N SER A 426 6.10 8.46 16.01
CA SER A 426 6.89 9.07 14.91
C SER A 426 7.40 8.07 13.86
N GLY A 427 7.27 6.76 14.09
CA GLY A 427 7.91 5.73 13.28
C GLY A 427 9.37 5.46 13.67
N THR A 428 9.84 6.09 14.75
CA THR A 428 11.19 5.91 15.29
C THR A 428 11.19 4.91 16.44
N TYR A 429 12.09 3.92 16.37
CA TYR A 429 12.45 3.10 17.51
C TYR A 429 13.65 3.70 18.23
N TRP A 430 13.53 3.88 19.54
CA TRP A 430 14.56 4.45 20.40
C TRP A 430 15.19 3.36 21.27
N ALA A 431 16.50 3.44 21.49
CA ALA A 431 17.20 2.61 22.48
C ALA A 431 18.09 3.48 23.38
N LEU A 432 17.81 3.45 24.68
CA LEU A 432 18.42 4.30 25.70
C LEU A 432 19.24 3.45 26.68
N ASP A 433 20.24 4.04 27.32
CA ASP A 433 20.93 3.42 28.45
C ASP A 433 19.99 3.32 29.66
N ARG A 434 19.83 2.14 30.25
CA ARG A 434 18.86 1.93 31.36
C ARG A 434 19.20 2.72 32.62
N GLN A 435 20.45 3.13 32.79
CA GLN A 435 20.89 3.80 34.00
C GLN A 435 20.77 5.32 33.87
N THR A 436 21.13 5.86 32.71
CA THR A 436 21.18 7.32 32.49
C THR A 436 20.02 7.85 31.65
N MET A 437 19.21 6.97 31.04
CA MET A 437 18.19 7.32 30.05
C MET A 437 18.71 8.06 28.82
N ASP A 438 20.04 8.15 28.64
CA ASP A 438 20.63 8.77 27.46
C ASP A 438 20.38 7.92 26.20
N PRO A 439 20.02 8.53 25.06
CA PRO A 439 19.87 7.81 23.81
C PRO A 439 21.21 7.24 23.34
N VAL A 440 21.21 5.93 23.06
CA VAL A 440 22.37 5.20 22.54
C VAL A 440 22.29 5.06 21.02
N TRP A 441 21.10 4.74 20.50
CA TRP A 441 20.79 4.77 19.08
C TRP A 441 19.28 4.91 18.86
N SER A 442 18.89 5.34 17.67
CA SER A 442 17.52 5.33 17.20
C SER A 442 17.48 4.97 15.71
N ALA A 443 16.34 4.49 15.24
CA ALA A 443 16.13 4.11 13.85
C ALA A 443 14.70 4.39 13.41
N MET A 444 14.53 5.06 12.27
CA MET A 444 13.24 5.20 11.63
C MET A 444 12.91 3.90 10.87
N THR A 445 11.73 3.34 11.14
CA THR A 445 11.27 2.06 10.58
C THR A 445 10.00 2.19 9.75
N ALA A 446 9.25 3.27 9.97
CA ALA A 446 8.17 3.72 9.12
C ALA A 446 8.18 5.25 9.05
N PRO A 447 7.59 5.86 8.01
CA PRO A 447 7.32 7.29 8.02
C PRO A 447 6.37 7.65 9.17
N PRO A 448 6.46 8.86 9.74
CA PRO A 448 5.51 9.35 10.72
C PRO A 448 4.11 9.41 10.10
N GLY A 449 3.19 8.63 10.65
CA GLY A 449 1.77 8.72 10.32
C GLY A 449 1.16 9.91 11.06
N ILE A 450 0.43 10.74 10.35
CA ILE A 450 -0.11 12.04 10.76
C ILE A 450 -1.06 12.07 11.98
N PHE A 451 -1.69 10.97 12.40
CA PHE A 451 -2.65 10.98 13.55
C PHE A 451 -2.74 9.66 14.36
N VAL A 452 -1.94 8.65 14.02
CA VAL A 452 -1.82 7.39 14.79
C VAL A 452 -0.38 6.86 14.78
N GLY A 453 0.49 7.44 13.95
CA GLY A 453 1.91 7.19 13.98
C GLY A 453 2.43 5.81 13.54
N GLY A 454 3.71 5.75 13.18
CA GLY A 454 4.38 4.60 12.58
C GLY A 454 4.42 3.33 13.44
N ILE A 455 4.87 3.40 14.71
CA ILE A 455 4.99 2.22 15.60
C ILE A 455 4.00 2.32 16.77
N VAL A 456 2.92 1.55 16.71
CA VAL A 456 1.93 1.44 17.80
C VAL A 456 1.96 0.07 18.47
N GLY A 457 2.04 -1.01 17.70
CA GLY A 457 2.20 -2.34 18.25
C GLY A 457 3.53 -2.51 19.01
N SER A 458 3.53 -3.33 20.08
CA SER A 458 4.79 -3.59 20.81
C SER A 458 5.75 -4.49 20.02
N THR A 459 7.04 -4.20 20.13
CA THR A 459 8.13 -4.93 19.48
C THR A 459 8.52 -6.22 20.23
N ALA A 460 9.21 -7.14 19.54
CA ALA A 460 9.82 -8.33 20.13
C ALA A 460 11.34 -8.34 19.97
N THR A 461 12.06 -9.07 20.82
CA THR A 461 13.51 -9.29 20.63
C THR A 461 13.95 -10.70 20.94
N ASP A 462 14.85 -11.24 20.11
CA ASP A 462 15.53 -12.49 20.38
C ASP A 462 16.90 -12.32 21.09
N GLY A 463 17.25 -11.07 21.44
CA GLY A 463 18.56 -10.69 21.96
C GLY A 463 19.63 -10.44 20.89
N THR A 464 19.33 -10.73 19.63
CA THR A 464 20.19 -10.42 18.47
C THR A 464 19.60 -9.35 17.56
N ARG A 465 18.27 -9.28 17.50
CA ARG A 465 17.49 -8.28 16.75
C ARG A 465 16.26 -7.82 17.52
N VAL A 466 15.78 -6.65 17.16
CA VAL A 466 14.46 -6.14 17.51
C VAL A 466 13.57 -6.33 16.29
N TYR A 467 12.35 -6.81 16.51
CA TYR A 467 11.33 -7.07 15.50
C TYR A 467 10.14 -6.16 15.74
N GLY A 468 9.81 -5.37 14.74
CA GLY A 468 8.69 -4.44 14.80
C GLY A 468 7.33 -5.07 14.59
N PRO A 469 6.25 -4.42 15.05
CA PRO A 469 4.92 -4.67 14.50
C PRO A 469 4.90 -4.29 13.01
N ASP A 470 3.81 -4.66 12.36
CA ASP A 470 3.46 -4.02 11.11
C ASP A 470 3.22 -2.54 11.40
N THR A 471 3.78 -1.69 10.56
CA THR A 471 3.56 -0.25 10.57
C THR A 471 2.16 0.06 10.00
N ILE A 472 1.70 1.31 10.03
CA ILE A 472 0.43 1.70 9.38
C ILE A 472 0.41 1.30 7.89
N GLY A 473 1.56 1.29 7.21
CA GLY A 473 1.71 0.84 5.82
C GLY A 473 1.76 -0.68 5.62
N GLY A 474 1.63 -1.47 6.69
CA GLY A 474 1.70 -2.92 6.65
C GLY A 474 3.12 -3.45 6.45
N GLU A 475 4.13 -2.74 6.96
CA GLU A 475 5.52 -3.15 6.89
C GLU A 475 6.01 -3.74 8.22
N GLN A 476 6.47 -4.99 8.19
CA GLN A 476 7.20 -5.62 9.27
C GLN A 476 8.70 -5.44 9.09
N TRP A 477 9.42 -5.15 10.17
CA TRP A 477 10.83 -4.80 10.10
C TRP A 477 11.64 -5.48 11.20
N ALA A 478 12.95 -5.58 10.97
CA ALA A 478 13.90 -5.96 12.00
C ALA A 478 15.11 -5.02 12.05
N LEU A 479 15.54 -4.68 13.26
CA LEU A 479 16.76 -3.93 13.54
C LEU A 479 17.77 -4.85 14.24
N ASP A 480 19.04 -4.72 13.90
CA ASP A 480 20.10 -5.30 14.73
C ASP A 480 20.31 -4.50 16.03
N MET A 481 21.08 -5.03 16.97
CA MET A 481 21.36 -4.38 18.26
C MET A 481 22.18 -3.07 18.16
N ALA A 482 22.55 -2.64 16.95
CA ALA A 482 23.17 -1.35 16.67
C ALA A 482 22.20 -0.37 15.96
N GLY A 483 20.92 -0.73 15.83
CA GLY A 483 19.89 0.10 15.21
C GLY A 483 19.90 0.08 13.68
N ARG A 484 20.57 -0.89 13.03
CA ARG A 484 20.59 -0.99 11.57
C ARG A 484 19.50 -1.94 11.09
N HIS A 485 18.82 -1.58 10.02
CA HIS A 485 17.87 -2.45 9.33
C HIS A 485 18.54 -3.78 8.94
N ALA A 486 18.03 -4.87 9.50
CA ALA A 486 18.42 -6.23 9.17
C ALA A 486 17.59 -6.75 7.98
N TRP A 487 16.29 -6.45 7.97
CA TRP A 487 15.38 -6.71 6.85
C TRP A 487 14.09 -5.89 7.02
N LEU A 488 13.37 -5.73 5.90
CA LEU A 488 12.04 -5.16 5.81
C LEU A 488 11.18 -6.10 4.98
N SER A 489 9.93 -6.31 5.39
CA SER A 489 8.97 -7.16 4.69
C SER A 489 7.56 -6.59 4.81
N SER A 490 6.64 -6.94 3.92
CA SER A 490 5.27 -6.40 3.95
C SER A 490 4.21 -7.49 4.14
N ASP A 491 3.14 -7.15 4.86
CA ASP A 491 1.92 -7.94 5.01
C ASP A 491 0.71 -7.36 4.23
N VAL A 492 0.84 -6.12 3.74
CA VAL A 492 -0.18 -5.26 3.07
C VAL A 492 -1.50 -5.08 3.87
N GLY A 493 -2.13 -3.91 3.75
CA GLY A 493 -3.40 -3.59 4.42
C GLY A 493 -3.25 -2.51 5.52
N PRO A 494 -4.33 -1.74 5.82
CA PRO A 494 -4.22 -0.55 6.65
C PRO A 494 -4.23 -0.86 8.15
N LEU A 495 -3.41 -0.10 8.91
CA LEU A 495 -3.47 0.09 10.37
C LEU A 495 -3.23 -1.18 11.21
N HIS A 496 -2.09 -1.26 11.91
CA HIS A 496 -1.70 -2.45 12.67
C HIS A 496 -1.39 -2.10 14.14
N PHE A 497 -2.28 -2.53 15.04
CA PHE A 497 -2.13 -2.34 16.51
C PHE A 497 -1.54 -3.58 17.22
N ASN A 498 -1.44 -4.68 16.49
CA ASN A 498 -0.99 -5.97 16.96
C ASN A 498 0.48 -5.94 17.38
N ALA A 499 0.79 -6.65 18.46
CA ALA A 499 2.14 -6.75 18.98
C ALA A 499 2.87 -7.98 18.40
N THR A 500 4.11 -7.76 17.94
CA THR A 500 4.96 -8.80 17.36
C THR A 500 5.46 -9.75 18.42
N SER A 501 5.59 -11.03 18.08
CA SER A 501 6.17 -12.04 18.97
C SER A 501 7.22 -12.86 18.22
N THR A 502 8.23 -13.37 18.94
CA THR A 502 9.24 -14.25 18.34
C THR A 502 9.45 -15.52 19.14
N ALA A 503 9.79 -16.62 18.48
CA ALA A 503 10.26 -17.84 19.11
C ALA A 503 10.96 -18.72 18.07
N ASN A 504 12.00 -19.44 18.49
CA ASN A 504 12.65 -20.50 17.73
C ASN A 504 13.08 -20.10 16.30
N GLY A 505 13.55 -18.86 16.14
CA GLY A 505 13.95 -18.29 14.85
C GLY A 505 12.79 -17.83 13.97
N VAL A 506 11.58 -17.70 14.52
CA VAL A 506 10.36 -17.31 13.80
C VAL A 506 9.80 -16.03 14.42
N VAL A 507 9.29 -15.12 13.58
CA VAL A 507 8.54 -13.91 13.97
C VAL A 507 7.08 -14.13 13.60
N TYR A 508 6.17 -13.82 14.52
CA TYR A 508 4.74 -14.00 14.37
C TYR A 508 4.01 -12.68 14.50
N ASN A 509 3.03 -12.45 13.63
CA ASN A 509 2.10 -11.34 13.71
C ASN A 509 0.68 -11.76 13.36
N THR A 510 -0.30 -10.97 13.79
CA THR A 510 -1.63 -10.98 13.19
C THR A 510 -1.87 -9.69 12.44
N ASP A 511 -2.80 -9.65 11.51
CA ASP A 511 -3.10 -8.42 10.78
C ASP A 511 -4.60 -8.10 10.69
N MET A 512 -4.89 -6.88 10.26
CA MET A 512 -6.25 -6.40 10.00
C MET A 512 -6.92 -7.03 8.78
N THR A 513 -6.17 -7.79 7.97
CA THR A 513 -6.74 -8.61 6.90
C THR A 513 -7.22 -9.97 7.40
N GLY A 514 -6.97 -10.28 8.67
CA GLY A 514 -7.41 -11.50 9.33
C GLY A 514 -6.49 -12.69 9.12
N HIS A 515 -5.17 -12.48 9.11
CA HIS A 515 -4.19 -13.55 9.04
C HIS A 515 -3.30 -13.62 10.29
N LEU A 516 -2.75 -14.81 10.54
CA LEU A 516 -1.56 -15.06 11.33
C LEU A 516 -0.39 -15.27 10.36
N THR A 517 0.54 -14.32 10.33
CA THR A 517 1.76 -14.42 9.51
C THR A 517 2.93 -14.90 10.37
N ALA A 518 3.70 -15.86 9.84
CA ALA A 518 4.93 -16.35 10.44
C ALA A 518 6.10 -16.15 9.46
N ARG A 519 7.21 -15.60 9.93
CA ARG A 519 8.39 -15.28 9.13
C ARG A 519 9.67 -15.81 9.73
N GLU A 520 10.67 -16.08 8.89
CA GLU A 520 12.01 -16.38 9.35
C GLU A 520 12.65 -15.14 9.97
N ALA A 521 13.04 -15.22 11.24
CA ALA A 521 13.56 -14.10 12.00
C ALA A 521 14.90 -13.56 11.47
N ALA A 522 15.65 -14.36 10.72
CA ALA A 522 16.94 -13.97 10.15
C ALA A 522 16.80 -13.14 8.87
N THR A 523 15.75 -13.38 8.06
CA THR A 523 15.63 -12.88 6.68
C THR A 523 14.36 -12.07 6.42
N GLY A 524 13.33 -12.22 7.26
CA GLY A 524 12.00 -11.65 7.02
C GLY A 524 11.15 -12.45 6.01
N ALA A 525 11.65 -13.58 5.50
CA ALA A 525 10.92 -14.40 4.55
C ALA A 525 9.64 -14.98 5.16
N VAL A 526 8.51 -14.88 4.46
CA VAL A 526 7.25 -15.51 4.87
C VAL A 526 7.41 -17.03 4.86
N LEU A 527 7.14 -17.67 5.99
CA LEU A 527 7.13 -19.12 6.14
C LEU A 527 5.72 -19.69 6.06
N ALA A 528 4.75 -18.95 6.60
CA ALA A 528 3.34 -19.28 6.54
C ALA A 528 2.50 -18.01 6.70
N LYS A 529 1.37 -17.95 5.99
CA LYS A 529 0.29 -16.98 6.22
C LYS A 529 -1.00 -17.78 6.38
N ILE A 530 -1.56 -17.77 7.58
CA ILE A 530 -2.65 -18.66 7.99
C ILE A 530 -3.91 -17.82 8.23
N PRO A 531 -5.03 -18.10 7.55
CA PRO A 531 -6.25 -17.32 7.73
C PRO A 531 -6.87 -17.53 9.11
N LEU A 532 -7.34 -16.45 9.73
CA LEU A 532 -8.06 -16.41 11.00
C LEU A 532 -9.57 -16.19 10.81
N GLY A 533 -10.03 -16.02 9.58
CA GLY A 533 -11.45 -15.80 9.25
C GLY A 533 -12.01 -14.43 9.64
N SER A 534 -11.26 -13.62 10.41
CA SER A 534 -11.65 -12.25 10.82
C SER A 534 -10.42 -11.42 11.22
N PRO A 535 -10.48 -10.07 11.08
CA PRO A 535 -9.43 -9.15 11.51
C PRO A 535 -9.02 -9.31 12.98
N SER A 536 -7.79 -8.96 13.32
CA SER A 536 -7.31 -9.07 14.69
C SER A 536 -6.33 -7.97 15.11
N TRP A 537 -6.64 -7.32 16.24
CA TRP A 537 -5.68 -6.50 17.02
C TRP A 537 -4.88 -7.34 18.03
N ALA A 538 -5.26 -8.60 18.25
CA ALA A 538 -4.67 -9.42 19.30
C ALA A 538 -3.28 -9.91 18.93
N GLY A 539 -2.29 -9.65 19.78
CA GLY A 539 -0.95 -10.23 19.62
C GLY A 539 -0.92 -11.75 19.80
N VAL A 540 0.23 -12.35 19.47
CA VAL A 540 0.46 -13.80 19.48
C VAL A 540 1.20 -14.26 20.74
N ALA A 541 0.78 -15.36 21.36
CA ALA A 541 1.52 -16.02 22.44
C ALA A 541 2.10 -17.37 21.99
N ILE A 542 3.34 -17.66 22.39
CA ILE A 542 4.04 -18.88 22.01
C ILE A 542 4.44 -19.68 23.25
N ALA A 543 3.91 -20.89 23.41
CA ALA A 543 4.17 -21.73 24.56
C ALA A 543 4.02 -23.22 24.25
N GLY A 544 4.89 -24.05 24.83
CA GLY A 544 4.77 -25.51 24.78
C GLY A 544 4.71 -26.11 23.37
N GLY A 545 5.48 -25.56 22.43
CA GLY A 545 5.52 -25.96 21.02
C GLY A 545 4.30 -25.50 20.22
N SER A 546 3.52 -24.55 20.74
CA SER A 546 2.25 -24.10 20.16
C SER A 546 2.21 -22.59 19.99
N VAL A 547 1.41 -22.14 19.02
CA VAL A 547 1.12 -20.72 18.75
C VAL A 547 -0.34 -20.46 19.11
N PHE A 548 -0.60 -19.44 19.93
CA PHE A 548 -1.93 -19.05 20.38
C PHE A 548 -2.23 -17.63 19.92
N THR A 549 -3.42 -17.41 19.36
CA THR A 549 -3.86 -16.10 18.91
C THR A 549 -5.37 -15.94 19.09
N ALA A 550 -5.88 -14.75 18.82
CA ALA A 550 -7.29 -14.42 18.90
C ALA A 550 -7.74 -13.57 17.70
N THR A 551 -9.05 -13.37 17.57
CA THR A 551 -9.63 -12.43 16.61
C THR A 551 -10.49 -11.37 17.31
N GLY A 552 -10.45 -10.15 16.79
CA GLY A 552 -11.19 -9.03 17.35
C GLY A 552 -10.59 -7.65 17.08
N THR A 553 -11.47 -6.67 16.88
CA THR A 553 -11.21 -5.24 16.67
C THR A 553 -12.23 -4.39 17.43
N GLN A 554 -12.73 -4.89 18.57
CA GLN A 554 -13.85 -4.36 19.38
C GLN A 554 -15.27 -4.63 18.83
N GLY A 555 -15.47 -5.72 18.11
CA GLY A 555 -16.76 -6.22 17.61
C GLY A 555 -17.60 -7.05 18.60
N GLY A 556 -18.63 -7.72 18.07
CA GLY A 556 -19.62 -8.43 18.88
C GLY A 556 -19.22 -9.85 19.34
N SER A 557 -18.26 -10.46 18.65
CA SER A 557 -17.82 -11.86 18.81
C SER A 557 -16.42 -12.07 18.23
N GLY A 558 -15.69 -13.09 18.71
CA GLY A 558 -14.35 -13.42 18.23
C GLY A 558 -13.90 -14.82 18.61
N TYR A 559 -12.74 -15.24 18.11
CA TYR A 559 -12.16 -16.56 18.36
C TYR A 559 -10.89 -16.50 19.20
N LEU A 560 -10.63 -17.59 19.93
CA LEU A 560 -9.32 -17.98 20.42
C LEU A 560 -8.89 -19.24 19.67
N VAL A 561 -7.64 -19.30 19.24
CA VAL A 561 -7.14 -20.41 18.41
C VAL A 561 -5.76 -20.86 18.87
N ALA A 562 -5.51 -22.16 18.83
CA ALA A 562 -4.18 -22.73 19.01
C ALA A 562 -3.72 -23.51 17.78
N TYR A 563 -2.48 -23.27 17.35
CA TYR A 563 -1.82 -23.95 16.23
C TYR A 563 -0.66 -24.81 16.70
N ARG A 564 -0.48 -25.97 16.06
CA ARG A 564 0.67 -26.88 16.26
C ARG A 564 1.13 -27.50 14.94
N PRO A 565 2.38 -27.99 14.85
CA PRO A 565 2.83 -28.74 13.69
C PRO A 565 2.07 -30.06 13.53
N ARG A 566 1.71 -30.42 12.30
CA ARG A 566 1.13 -31.73 11.98
C ARG A 566 2.23 -32.80 11.94
N LYS A 567 1.99 -33.99 12.52
CA LYS A 567 2.88 -35.16 12.33
C LYS A 567 2.65 -35.71 10.92
N GLU A 568 3.70 -35.78 10.10
CA GLU A 568 3.60 -36.26 8.72
C GLU A 568 2.91 -37.64 8.62
N LEU A 569 1.88 -37.75 7.79
CA LEU A 569 1.49 -39.02 7.19
C LEU A 569 2.67 -39.46 6.30
N GLY A 570 3.28 -40.60 6.62
CA GLY A 570 4.44 -41.08 5.88
C GLY A 570 4.20 -41.15 4.37
N GLY A 571 5.12 -40.58 3.60
CA GLY A 571 5.23 -40.79 2.15
C GLY A 571 4.19 -40.09 1.30
N GLY A 572 4.21 -38.76 1.30
CA GLY A 572 3.58 -37.92 0.27
C GLY A 572 4.14 -36.51 0.44
N GLY A 573 4.95 -36.06 -0.53
CA GLY A 573 5.50 -34.70 -0.46
C GLY A 573 4.39 -33.66 -0.43
N TYR A 574 4.63 -32.53 0.22
CA TYR A 574 4.06 -31.28 -0.26
C TYR A 574 4.71 -31.00 -1.61
N ALA A 575 4.16 -31.59 -2.66
CA ALA A 575 4.35 -31.14 -4.02
C ALA A 575 2.95 -30.75 -4.51
N ASN A 576 2.83 -29.55 -5.03
CA ASN A 576 1.88 -29.09 -6.04
C ASN A 576 0.58 -29.93 -6.22
N GLU A 577 -0.56 -29.26 -6.02
CA GLU A 577 -1.88 -29.48 -6.67
C GLU A 577 -2.74 -30.73 -6.31
N GLY A 578 -4.07 -30.53 -6.32
CA GLY A 578 -5.04 -31.48 -6.91
C GLY A 578 -5.75 -32.53 -6.03
N ASP A 579 -7.09 -32.40 -5.99
CA ASP A 579 -8.11 -33.46 -6.17
C ASP A 579 -8.97 -34.03 -5.02
N GLU A 580 -10.28 -34.08 -5.35
CA GLU A 580 -11.47 -34.67 -4.73
C GLU A 580 -11.46 -36.24 -4.65
N PRO A 581 -12.39 -36.87 -3.89
CA PRO A 581 -12.29 -38.28 -3.50
C PRO A 581 -12.74 -39.25 -4.60
N ARG A 582 -12.01 -40.38 -4.75
CA ARG A 582 -12.43 -41.49 -5.63
C ARG A 582 -13.16 -42.60 -4.87
N MET A 583 -14.32 -42.98 -5.41
CA MET A 583 -15.05 -44.23 -5.16
C MET A 583 -14.32 -45.45 -5.71
N GLU A 584 -14.51 -46.59 -5.03
CA GLU A 584 -13.92 -47.90 -5.31
C GLU A 584 -14.32 -48.55 -6.64
N GLY A 585 -13.38 -49.33 -7.20
CA GLY A 585 -13.68 -50.69 -7.66
C GLY A 585 -13.46 -51.01 -9.14
N VAL A 586 -12.29 -51.56 -9.53
CA VAL A 586 -12.14 -52.65 -10.53
C VAL A 586 -10.84 -53.45 -10.24
N LYS A 587 -10.91 -54.77 -10.45
CA LYS A 587 -9.98 -55.84 -10.03
C LYS A 587 -8.69 -56.01 -10.88
N LYS A 588 -7.63 -56.44 -10.17
CA LYS A 588 -6.56 -57.44 -10.45
C LYS A 588 -6.20 -57.82 -11.90
N GLY A 589 -4.91 -57.71 -12.23
CA GLY A 589 -4.25 -58.46 -13.31
C GLY A 589 -2.72 -58.27 -13.38
N GLU A 590 -1.98 -59.21 -12.79
CA GLU A 590 -0.68 -59.79 -13.20
C GLU A 590 0.50 -58.92 -13.71
N CYS A 591 1.62 -58.92 -12.98
CA CYS A 591 2.84 -59.69 -13.35
C CYS A 591 3.98 -59.51 -12.31
N THR A 592 4.69 -60.61 -12.03
CA THR A 592 5.66 -60.85 -10.95
C THR A 592 7.14 -60.51 -11.30
N PRO A 593 8.05 -60.50 -10.29
CA PRO A 593 9.40 -59.93 -10.33
C PRO A 593 10.55 -60.96 -10.50
N THR A 594 11.73 -60.50 -10.92
CA THR A 594 13.06 -61.12 -10.73
C THR A 594 14.13 -60.02 -10.88
N GLU A 595 15.34 -60.02 -10.31
CA GLU A 595 15.99 -60.62 -9.14
C GLU A 595 17.30 -59.83 -8.91
N THR A 596 17.64 -59.61 -7.63
CA THR A 596 18.96 -59.65 -6.96
C THR A 596 20.29 -59.52 -7.74
N VAL A 597 21.26 -58.74 -7.23
CA VAL A 597 22.63 -59.22 -6.85
C VAL A 597 23.28 -58.30 -5.78
N LYS A 598 23.85 -58.93 -4.75
CA LYS A 598 24.68 -58.38 -3.66
C LYS A 598 26.19 -58.61 -3.91
N ARG A 599 27.03 -57.65 -3.46
CA ARG A 599 28.36 -57.77 -2.79
C ARG A 599 29.51 -58.60 -3.41
N ARG A 600 30.71 -57.99 -3.53
CA ARG A 600 31.91 -58.08 -2.63
C ARG A 600 33.27 -58.02 -3.38
N VAL A 601 34.17 -57.19 -2.83
CA VAL A 601 35.62 -57.41 -2.52
C VAL A 601 36.63 -57.56 -3.67
N LEU A 602 37.68 -56.73 -3.61
CA LEU A 602 39.08 -57.20 -3.64
C LEU A 602 40.03 -56.18 -2.98
N SER A 603 41.04 -56.73 -2.30
CA SER A 603 41.88 -56.10 -1.30
C SER A 603 43.35 -55.98 -1.73
N THR A 604 44.04 -55.02 -1.12
CA THR A 604 45.47 -55.02 -0.70
C THR A 604 46.60 -54.91 -1.73
N ARG A 605 47.49 -53.92 -1.55
CA ARG A 605 48.83 -54.13 -0.95
C ARG A 605 49.55 -52.83 -0.54
N LYS A 606 50.35 -52.99 0.52
CA LYS A 606 51.06 -52.04 1.41
C LYS A 606 52.33 -51.43 0.80
N VAL A 607 52.86 -50.33 1.38
CA VAL A 607 54.18 -50.28 2.08
C VAL A 607 54.47 -48.93 2.80
N LYS A 608 54.79 -49.08 4.11
CA LYS A 608 55.66 -48.35 5.08
C LYS A 608 55.40 -46.90 5.59
N ARG A 609 55.41 -46.85 6.94
CA ARG A 609 55.38 -45.72 7.90
C ARG A 609 56.71 -44.96 8.04
N LYS A 610 56.62 -43.65 8.34
CA LYS A 610 57.33 -42.85 9.39
C LYS A 610 56.98 -41.36 9.11
N GLY A 611 56.53 -40.46 9.99
CA GLY A 611 56.15 -40.40 11.41
C GLY A 611 55.70 -38.94 11.72
N LYS A 612 54.87 -38.73 12.77
CA LYS A 612 54.53 -37.48 13.54
C LYS A 612 54.29 -36.17 12.73
N ARG A 613 53.20 -35.41 12.86
CA ARG A 613 52.55 -34.77 14.03
C ARG A 613 51.28 -34.01 13.55
N ARG A 614 50.29 -33.80 14.43
CA ARG A 614 48.99 -33.10 14.23
C ARG A 614 49.07 -31.69 13.60
N ARG A 615 48.08 -31.30 12.77
CA ARG A 615 47.36 -30.00 12.75
C ARG A 615 46.14 -30.02 11.79
N GLY A 616 45.15 -29.18 12.08
CA GLY A 616 43.73 -29.23 11.68
C GLY A 616 43.31 -28.78 10.27
N PRO A 617 42.03 -28.40 10.07
CA PRO A 617 41.30 -28.49 8.81
C PRO A 617 41.41 -27.22 7.94
N ASP A 618 42.36 -27.22 7.00
CA ASP A 618 42.52 -26.19 5.94
C ASP A 618 41.94 -26.60 4.57
N ALA A 619 41.02 -27.58 4.53
CA ALA A 619 40.50 -28.12 3.27
C ALA A 619 39.19 -27.45 2.77
N ILE A 620 38.48 -26.70 3.61
CA ILE A 620 37.23 -26.02 3.20
C ILE A 620 37.51 -24.67 2.50
N ARG A 621 38.70 -24.10 2.67
CA ARG A 621 39.05 -22.79 2.09
C ARG A 621 39.32 -22.82 0.57
N ARG A 622 39.66 -23.97 -0.02
CA ARG A 622 40.02 -24.05 -1.45
C ARG A 622 38.86 -24.28 -2.41
N VAL A 623 37.68 -24.66 -1.92
CA VAL A 623 36.48 -24.80 -2.76
C VAL A 623 35.75 -23.46 -2.91
N VAL A 624 35.84 -22.58 -1.90
CA VAL A 624 35.25 -21.23 -1.94
C VAL A 624 36.05 -20.25 -2.83
N GLU A 625 37.36 -20.47 -3.02
CA GLU A 625 38.20 -19.64 -3.88
C GLU A 625 38.06 -19.90 -5.40
N HIS A 626 37.33 -20.96 -5.81
CA HIS A 626 37.16 -21.28 -7.24
C HIS A 626 35.83 -20.81 -7.85
N VAL A 627 34.83 -20.46 -7.02
CA VAL A 627 33.54 -19.90 -7.48
C VAL A 627 33.60 -18.37 -7.62
N THR A 628 34.59 -17.71 -7.01
CA THR A 628 34.69 -16.24 -6.94
C THR A 628 35.56 -15.59 -8.03
N ARG A 629 35.92 -16.31 -9.10
CA ARG A 629 36.79 -15.79 -10.19
C ARG A 629 36.15 -15.76 -11.59
N GLY A 630 34.83 -15.67 -11.66
CA GLY A 630 34.08 -15.69 -12.93
C GLY A 630 33.38 -14.41 -13.37
N ILE A 631 33.36 -13.33 -12.58
CA ILE A 631 32.78 -12.05 -13.01
C ILE A 631 33.72 -10.92 -12.58
N ASP A 632 34.46 -10.39 -13.55
CA ASP A 632 35.36 -9.26 -13.38
C ASP A 632 34.56 -7.95 -13.32
N ALA A 633 33.91 -7.71 -12.18
CA ALA A 633 33.21 -6.46 -11.88
C ALA A 633 34.14 -5.23 -11.85
N ARG A 634 35.48 -5.42 -11.82
CA ARG A 634 36.43 -4.30 -11.68
C ARG A 634 36.69 -3.52 -12.96
N ASN A 635 36.40 -4.10 -14.13
CA ASN A 635 36.63 -3.41 -15.40
C ASN A 635 35.42 -2.59 -15.90
N PHE A 636 34.22 -2.82 -15.37
CA PHE A 636 33.01 -2.07 -15.75
C PHE A 636 32.69 -0.91 -14.77
N LEU A 637 33.18 -0.98 -13.53
CA LEU A 637 32.87 -0.04 -12.44
C LEU A 637 33.86 1.14 -12.31
N ARG A 638 34.64 1.46 -13.35
CA ARG A 638 35.63 2.56 -13.30
C ARG A 638 35.04 3.98 -13.14
N GLY A 639 33.72 4.11 -13.06
CA GLY A 639 33.01 5.38 -12.87
C GLY A 639 32.23 5.55 -11.57
N TYR A 640 32.04 4.51 -10.75
CA TYR A 640 31.15 4.56 -9.58
C TYR A 640 31.88 4.12 -8.30
N ASP A 641 31.93 5.02 -7.32
CA ASP A 641 32.59 4.84 -6.02
C ASP A 641 31.66 4.12 -5.04
N LEU A 642 31.96 2.86 -4.72
CA LEU A 642 31.20 2.06 -3.74
C LEU A 642 31.26 2.60 -2.29
N GLU A 643 32.24 3.43 -1.93
CA GLU A 643 32.20 4.15 -0.66
C GLU A 643 31.20 5.31 -0.69
N SER A 644 31.00 5.96 -1.84
CA SER A 644 29.99 7.00 -2.01
C SER A 644 28.55 6.46 -1.86
N ILE A 645 28.29 5.24 -2.34
CA ILE A 645 27.03 4.50 -2.15
C ILE A 645 26.74 4.25 -0.65
N ARG A 646 27.78 4.00 0.16
CA ARG A 646 27.65 3.88 1.63
C ARG A 646 27.58 5.23 2.36
N ARG A 647 27.95 6.33 1.71
CA ARG A 647 27.96 7.71 2.24
C ARG A 647 26.73 8.54 1.84
N ALA A 648 25.82 7.98 1.02
CA ALA A 648 24.59 8.66 0.56
C ALA A 648 23.70 9.18 1.71
N ASN A 649 23.86 8.66 2.92
CA ASN A 649 23.09 9.03 4.12
C ASN A 649 23.47 10.37 4.77
N ARG A 650 24.32 11.22 4.15
CA ARG A 650 24.70 12.52 4.74
C ARG A 650 24.84 13.60 3.68
N PHE A 651 23.78 14.38 3.48
CA PHE A 651 23.95 15.71 2.89
C PHE A 651 24.69 16.60 3.87
N VAL A 652 25.80 17.17 3.39
CA VAL A 652 26.61 18.13 4.13
C VAL A 652 26.46 19.45 3.39
N PRO A 653 25.93 20.51 4.04
CA PRO A 653 25.84 21.83 3.45
C PRO A 653 27.19 22.29 2.90
N LYS A 654 27.22 22.78 1.66
CA LYS A 654 28.41 23.34 1.02
C LYS A 654 28.31 24.86 0.97
N PRO A 655 29.43 25.59 0.74
CA PRO A 655 29.39 27.02 0.57
C PRO A 655 28.39 27.45 -0.51
N VAL A 656 27.68 28.55 -0.28
CA VAL A 656 26.70 29.14 -1.21
C VAL A 656 27.27 29.22 -2.63
N GLY A 657 26.48 28.90 -3.66
CA GLY A 657 26.86 28.91 -5.07
C GLY A 657 27.62 27.66 -5.55
N THR A 658 27.82 26.67 -4.68
CA THR A 658 28.39 25.38 -5.11
C THR A 658 27.33 24.59 -5.86
N LYS A 659 27.60 24.22 -7.13
CA LYS A 659 26.75 23.28 -7.88
C LYS A 659 27.18 21.84 -7.55
N GLU A 660 26.22 20.97 -7.30
CA GLU A 660 26.46 19.59 -6.94
C GLU A 660 25.49 18.66 -7.66
N LYS A 661 26.01 17.63 -8.33
CA LYS A 661 25.20 16.49 -8.78
C LYS A 661 25.30 15.37 -7.74
N ARG A 662 24.17 14.81 -7.33
CA ARG A 662 24.07 13.66 -6.42
C ARG A 662 23.14 12.63 -7.02
N THR A 663 23.31 11.38 -6.59
CA THR A 663 22.37 10.31 -6.89
C THR A 663 21.86 9.76 -5.57
N PHE A 664 20.56 9.85 -5.36
CA PHE A 664 19.89 9.19 -4.25
C PHE A 664 19.50 7.78 -4.67
N TYR A 665 19.56 6.83 -3.74
CA TYR A 665 19.27 5.43 -3.97
C TYR A 665 18.22 5.00 -2.93
N PHE A 666 17.16 4.36 -3.42
CA PHE A 666 16.04 3.86 -2.61
C PHE A 666 15.85 2.38 -2.90
N GLY A 667 15.43 1.63 -1.88
CA GLY A 667 15.37 0.17 -1.90
C GLY A 667 16.48 -0.51 -1.09
N GLN A 668 16.67 -1.82 -1.20
CA GLN A 668 16.11 -2.72 -2.21
C GLN A 668 14.59 -2.89 -2.13
N TYR A 669 13.92 -2.80 -3.28
CA TYR A 669 12.51 -3.14 -3.45
C TYR A 669 12.35 -4.48 -4.14
N VAL A 670 11.34 -5.23 -3.71
CA VAL A 670 10.89 -6.45 -4.37
C VAL A 670 9.52 -6.13 -4.97
N VAL A 671 9.47 -5.94 -6.30
CA VAL A 671 8.24 -5.69 -7.03
C VAL A 671 7.61 -7.04 -7.35
N PRO A 672 6.42 -7.39 -6.82
CA PRO A 672 5.81 -8.70 -7.01
C PRO A 672 5.49 -8.99 -8.50
N PRO A 673 5.39 -10.27 -8.93
CA PRO A 673 5.07 -10.61 -10.31
C PRO A 673 3.72 -10.03 -10.77
N GLY A 674 3.69 -9.40 -11.95
CA GLY A 674 2.46 -8.90 -12.57
C GLY A 674 1.72 -7.82 -11.76
N GLN A 675 2.39 -7.14 -10.85
CA GLN A 675 1.76 -6.20 -9.91
C GLN A 675 2.35 -4.80 -10.03
N ASP A 676 1.55 -3.82 -9.61
CA ASP A 676 1.95 -2.44 -9.40
C ASP A 676 2.36 -2.27 -7.93
N LEU A 677 3.60 -1.83 -7.69
CA LEU A 677 4.08 -1.52 -6.36
C LEU A 677 4.09 -0.01 -6.15
N ASN A 678 3.18 0.47 -5.30
CA ASN A 678 3.24 1.83 -4.78
C ASN A 678 4.19 1.91 -3.59
N ARG A 679 5.09 2.90 -3.61
CA ARG A 679 6.10 3.09 -2.56
C ARG A 679 6.23 4.57 -2.21
N ALA A 680 6.30 4.86 -0.91
CA ALA A 680 6.65 6.17 -0.41
C ALA A 680 7.97 6.14 0.36
N ASP A 681 8.89 7.04 0.05
CA ASP A 681 10.10 7.30 0.83
C ASP A 681 10.05 8.70 1.42
N VAL A 682 10.22 8.78 2.75
CA VAL A 682 10.18 10.05 3.48
C VAL A 682 11.58 10.41 3.97
N GLU A 683 11.85 11.71 4.04
CA GLU A 683 13.09 12.30 4.54
C GLU A 683 14.30 12.06 3.62
N LEU A 684 14.19 12.55 2.38
CA LEU A 684 15.36 12.72 1.52
C LEU A 684 16.44 13.52 2.28
N PRO A 685 17.70 13.06 2.35
CA PRO A 685 18.74 13.77 3.06
C PRO A 685 19.14 15.00 2.25
N VAL A 686 18.31 16.05 2.27
CA VAL A 686 18.51 17.32 1.59
C VAL A 686 18.21 18.42 2.60
N ASN A 687 19.20 19.23 2.92
CA ASN A 687 19.12 20.21 4.00
C ASN A 687 19.38 21.63 3.45
N GLY A 688 18.49 22.11 2.59
CA GLY A 688 18.58 23.45 1.99
C GLY A 688 19.32 23.47 0.66
N GLY A 689 18.69 24.01 -0.38
CA GLY A 689 19.32 24.25 -1.67
C GLY A 689 18.32 24.31 -2.82
N MET A 690 18.72 24.95 -3.92
CA MET A 690 17.89 25.10 -5.11
C MET A 690 18.07 23.86 -6.02
N LEU A 691 16.99 23.10 -6.20
CA LEU A 691 16.87 21.96 -7.09
C LEU A 691 16.83 22.47 -8.54
N LEU A 692 17.84 22.10 -9.33
CA LEU A 692 17.97 22.52 -10.72
C LEU A 692 17.55 21.44 -11.72
N SER A 693 17.74 20.17 -11.37
CA SER A 693 17.28 19.06 -12.18
C SER A 693 17.08 17.79 -11.36
N VAL A 694 16.19 16.92 -11.83
CA VAL A 694 15.86 15.62 -11.22
C VAL A 694 15.55 14.59 -12.29
N GLU A 695 16.13 13.39 -12.16
CA GLU A 695 16.04 12.30 -13.12
C GLU A 695 15.92 10.95 -12.38
N PRO A 696 14.75 10.30 -12.38
CA PRO A 696 14.58 8.98 -11.79
C PRO A 696 15.04 7.85 -12.73
N SER A 697 15.43 6.69 -12.18
CA SER A 697 15.71 5.47 -12.94
C SER A 697 15.56 4.21 -12.08
N MET A 698 15.30 3.07 -12.71
CA MET A 698 15.23 1.76 -12.08
C MET A 698 16.49 0.93 -12.39
N ARG A 699 17.03 0.21 -11.39
CA ARG A 699 18.20 -0.68 -11.55
C ARG A 699 17.98 -2.01 -10.85
N ARG A 700 18.36 -3.12 -11.47
CA ARG A 700 18.34 -4.44 -10.83
C ARG A 700 19.29 -4.51 -9.65
N VAL A 701 18.89 -5.21 -8.60
CA VAL A 701 19.76 -5.43 -7.43
C VAL A 701 20.92 -6.36 -7.77
N SER A 702 20.68 -7.36 -8.62
CA SER A 702 21.66 -8.40 -8.95
C SER A 702 22.92 -7.88 -9.65
N ASP A 703 22.76 -6.92 -10.56
CA ASP A 703 23.84 -6.46 -11.43
C ASP A 703 23.81 -4.95 -11.75
N MET A 704 22.88 -4.19 -11.19
CA MET A 704 22.68 -2.76 -11.45
C MET A 704 22.37 -2.41 -12.92
N SER A 705 21.97 -3.38 -13.74
CA SER A 705 21.47 -3.10 -15.09
C SER A 705 20.06 -2.49 -15.04
N GLU A 706 19.70 -1.71 -16.05
CA GLU A 706 18.31 -1.26 -16.23
C GLU A 706 17.47 -2.47 -16.64
N PRO A 707 16.36 -2.78 -15.95
CA PRO A 707 15.41 -3.74 -16.50
C PRO A 707 14.91 -3.20 -17.84
N SER A 708 14.66 -4.09 -18.80
CA SER A 708 13.97 -3.65 -20.00
C SER A 708 12.54 -3.23 -19.63
N HIS A 709 11.94 -2.34 -20.43
CA HIS A 709 10.54 -1.94 -20.24
C HIS A 709 9.54 -3.12 -20.41
N MET A 710 10.04 -4.28 -20.87
CA MET A 710 9.35 -5.58 -20.89
C MET A 710 9.34 -6.32 -19.57
N GLU A 711 10.25 -5.98 -18.67
CA GLU A 711 10.46 -6.67 -17.41
C GLU A 711 9.93 -5.83 -16.24
N GLY A 712 10.13 -4.52 -16.28
CA GLY A 712 9.52 -3.59 -15.33
C GLY A 712 10.02 -2.16 -15.52
N HIS A 713 9.24 -1.20 -15.04
CA HIS A 713 9.48 0.24 -15.23
C HIS A 713 8.84 1.10 -14.13
N ILE A 714 9.20 2.38 -14.06
CA ILE A 714 8.60 3.35 -13.14
C ILE A 714 7.40 3.98 -13.84
N HIS A 715 6.19 3.54 -13.48
CA HIS A 715 4.95 4.07 -14.01
C HIS A 715 4.78 5.55 -13.65
N HIS A 716 4.94 5.92 -12.38
CA HIS A 716 5.00 7.32 -11.96
C HIS A 716 6.02 7.52 -10.83
N ALA A 717 6.61 8.71 -10.76
CA ALA A 717 7.33 9.16 -9.58
C ALA A 717 7.03 10.62 -9.29
N HIS A 718 6.71 10.93 -8.03
CA HIS A 718 6.41 12.29 -7.57
C HIS A 718 7.25 12.64 -6.34
N TRP A 719 7.77 13.85 -6.31
CA TRP A 719 8.45 14.45 -5.17
C TRP A 719 7.59 15.58 -4.62
N PHE A 720 7.23 15.48 -3.35
CA PHE A 720 6.54 16.49 -2.57
C PHE A 720 7.40 17.00 -1.41
N ALA A 721 7.28 18.28 -1.09
CA ALA A 721 7.68 18.80 0.21
C ALA A 721 6.43 18.91 1.09
N LEU A 722 6.47 18.39 2.31
CA LEU A 722 5.35 18.60 3.24
C LEU A 722 5.32 20.07 3.66
N ASP A 723 4.19 20.72 3.44
CA ASP A 723 3.92 22.12 3.76
C ASP A 723 2.47 22.26 4.26
N PRO A 724 2.21 22.04 5.56
CA PRO A 724 0.88 22.12 6.15
C PRO A 724 0.28 23.53 5.97
N GLY A 725 -0.83 23.62 5.24
CA GLY A 725 -1.51 24.88 4.94
C GLY A 725 -1.13 25.52 3.59
N ASN A 726 -0.45 24.79 2.71
CA ASN A 726 -0.25 25.20 1.33
C ASN A 726 -1.60 25.35 0.61
N LYS A 727 -2.03 26.58 0.33
CA LYS A 727 -3.36 26.85 -0.25
C LYS A 727 -3.46 26.54 -1.75
N GLU A 728 -2.33 26.20 -2.40
CA GLU A 728 -2.27 25.91 -3.83
C GLU A 728 -2.45 24.42 -4.15
N ASP A 729 -2.28 23.56 -3.15
CA ASP A 729 -2.37 22.12 -3.31
C ASP A 729 -3.81 21.62 -3.23
N ASN A 730 -4.29 21.12 -4.37
CA ASN A 730 -5.59 20.48 -4.54
C ASN A 730 -5.48 18.96 -4.76
N TYR A 731 -4.27 18.41 -4.69
CA TYR A 731 -3.99 16.99 -4.87
C TYR A 731 -3.87 16.27 -3.52
N THR A 732 -3.26 16.90 -2.52
CA THR A 732 -3.10 16.39 -1.14
C THR A 732 -3.74 17.29 -0.06
N GLN A 733 -4.77 18.04 -0.45
CA GLN A 733 -5.62 18.85 0.45
C GLN A 733 -4.89 19.94 1.22
N GLY A 734 -3.91 20.56 0.57
CA GLY A 734 -3.21 21.72 1.06
C GLY A 734 -2.07 21.43 2.02
N ASN A 735 -1.53 20.21 1.97
CA ASN A 735 -0.51 19.74 2.90
C ASN A 735 0.85 19.52 2.24
N THR A 736 0.93 19.63 0.92
CA THR A 736 2.20 19.47 0.21
C THR A 736 2.42 20.52 -0.84
N GLU A 737 3.68 20.78 -1.14
CA GLU A 737 4.12 21.51 -2.32
C GLU A 737 4.67 20.48 -3.32
N TRP A 738 4.17 20.51 -4.55
CA TRP A 738 4.67 19.62 -5.60
C TRP A 738 6.04 20.14 -6.08
N VAL A 739 7.09 19.32 -5.95
CA VAL A 739 8.45 19.69 -6.33
C VAL A 739 8.78 19.18 -7.74
N PHE A 740 8.41 17.93 -8.01
CA PHE A 740 8.65 17.25 -9.27
C PHE A 740 7.70 16.08 -9.47
N GLY A 741 7.41 15.73 -10.72
CA GLY A 741 6.61 14.57 -11.07
C GLY A 741 6.88 14.13 -12.50
N ASN A 742 6.90 12.82 -12.69
CA ASN A 742 6.98 12.16 -13.98
C ASN A 742 6.06 10.95 -14.03
N GLY A 743 5.59 10.60 -15.23
CA GLY A 743 4.87 9.36 -15.49
C GLY A 743 5.64 8.34 -16.33
N ASP A 744 6.98 8.37 -16.31
CA ASP A 744 7.90 7.37 -16.89
C ASP A 744 9.32 7.67 -16.34
N GLU A 745 10.14 6.66 -15.99
CA GLU A 745 11.59 6.80 -15.65
C GLU A 745 12.43 7.61 -16.66
N GLU A 746 11.85 7.91 -17.81
CA GLU A 746 12.47 8.68 -18.87
C GLU A 746 12.21 10.19 -18.83
N THR A 747 11.28 10.65 -18.00
CA THR A 747 10.95 12.06 -17.90
C THR A 747 11.81 12.74 -16.85
N ARG A 748 12.45 13.86 -17.22
CA ARG A 748 13.31 14.65 -16.34
C ARG A 748 12.69 16.00 -16.04
N GLY A 749 12.83 16.45 -14.80
CA GLY A 749 12.61 17.84 -14.45
C GLY A 749 13.92 18.59 -14.65
N ASP A 750 13.97 19.57 -15.55
CA ASP A 750 15.20 20.34 -15.83
C ASP A 750 14.91 21.85 -15.95
N PHE A 751 15.13 22.58 -14.86
CA PHE A 751 14.99 24.03 -14.81
C PHE A 751 16.16 24.76 -15.48
N GLN A 752 17.25 24.05 -15.80
CA GLN A 752 18.43 24.63 -16.42
C GLN A 752 18.13 25.06 -17.85
N GLU A 753 17.30 24.28 -18.57
CA GLU A 753 16.87 24.62 -19.93
C GLU A 753 16.01 25.88 -19.95
N ARG A 754 15.12 26.05 -18.96
CA ARG A 754 14.30 27.26 -18.80
C ARG A 754 15.13 28.50 -18.47
N THR A 755 16.18 28.31 -17.66
CA THR A 755 17.18 29.35 -17.36
C THR A 755 18.02 29.73 -18.58
N ALA A 756 18.33 28.76 -19.45
CA ALA A 756 19.12 28.98 -20.66
C ALA A 756 18.31 29.66 -21.77
N ALA A 757 16.99 29.45 -21.80
CA ALA A 757 16.09 30.08 -22.77
C ALA A 757 16.03 31.61 -22.60
N ASP A 758 16.13 32.12 -21.37
CA ASP A 758 16.30 33.55 -21.11
C ASP A 758 17.67 33.84 -20.45
N PRO A 759 18.74 34.04 -21.23
CA PRO A 759 20.08 34.34 -20.71
C PRO A 759 20.15 35.62 -19.87
N HIS A 760 19.17 36.53 -20.00
CA HIS A 760 19.10 37.79 -19.27
C HIS A 760 18.07 37.77 -18.12
N GLY A 761 17.25 36.73 -18.03
CA GLY A 761 16.26 36.50 -16.98
C GLY A 761 16.83 35.85 -15.72
N PRO A 762 15.99 35.47 -14.75
CA PRO A 762 16.42 34.81 -13.52
C PRO A 762 16.97 33.40 -13.76
N VAL A 763 17.66 32.85 -12.76
CA VAL A 763 17.97 31.43 -12.64
C VAL A 763 16.81 30.75 -11.92
N TYR A 764 16.25 29.70 -12.52
CA TYR A 764 15.11 28.97 -11.98
C TYR A 764 15.55 27.69 -11.27
N GLY A 765 14.82 27.34 -10.21
CA GLY A 765 14.84 26.03 -9.56
C GLY A 765 13.86 25.99 -8.39
N ALA A 766 13.49 24.80 -7.94
CA ALA A 766 12.63 24.62 -6.76
C ALA A 766 13.50 24.63 -5.50
N TYR A 767 13.22 25.51 -4.54
CA TYR A 767 14.01 25.61 -3.32
C TYR A 767 13.52 24.64 -2.26
N ILE A 768 14.37 23.68 -1.91
CA ILE A 768 14.07 22.74 -0.82
C ILE A 768 14.37 23.45 0.51
N LYS A 769 13.30 23.91 1.19
CA LYS A 769 13.40 24.58 2.50
C LYS A 769 13.97 23.62 3.54
N ARG A 770 14.89 24.13 4.36
CA ARG A 770 15.46 23.35 5.47
C ARG A 770 14.39 23.07 6.52
N GLY A 771 14.22 21.80 6.90
CA GLY A 771 13.30 21.38 7.94
C GLY A 771 11.93 20.90 7.43
N ASN A 772 11.62 21.05 6.13
CA ASN A 772 10.42 20.46 5.54
C ASN A 772 10.70 18.98 5.23
N PRO A 773 9.93 18.02 5.77
CA PRO A 773 10.04 16.63 5.37
C PRO A 773 9.78 16.50 3.86
N GLN A 774 10.59 15.67 3.21
CA GLN A 774 10.50 15.42 1.77
C GLN A 774 9.88 14.04 1.57
N LEU A 775 8.89 13.94 0.69
CA LEU A 775 8.17 12.71 0.35
C LEU A 775 8.39 12.39 -1.13
N MET A 776 8.89 11.20 -1.41
CA MET A 776 8.92 10.61 -2.75
C MET A 776 7.87 9.52 -2.84
N ILE A 777 7.03 9.56 -3.87
CA ILE A 777 6.06 8.50 -4.20
C ILE A 777 6.49 7.87 -5.52
N TYR A 778 6.49 6.55 -5.61
CA TYR A 778 6.75 5.76 -6.81
C TYR A 778 5.61 4.78 -7.06
N MET A 779 5.27 4.56 -8.33
CA MET A 779 4.48 3.43 -8.81
C MET A 779 5.37 2.61 -9.75
N LEU A 780 5.60 1.34 -9.43
CA LEU A 780 6.55 0.47 -10.14
C LEU A 780 5.81 -0.73 -10.74
N HIS A 781 5.98 -1.00 -12.02
CA HIS A 781 5.36 -2.16 -12.67
C HIS A 781 6.37 -3.29 -12.83
N ASN A 782 5.98 -4.52 -12.52
CA ASN A 782 6.73 -5.74 -12.89
C ASN A 782 5.92 -6.57 -13.88
N LYS A 783 6.45 -6.70 -15.09
CA LYS A 783 5.80 -7.34 -16.24
C LYS A 783 6.25 -8.79 -16.45
N THR A 784 6.87 -9.39 -15.43
CA THR A 784 7.33 -10.78 -15.47
C THR A 784 6.57 -11.65 -14.50
N ALA A 785 6.61 -12.97 -14.72
CA ALA A 785 6.04 -13.97 -13.83
C ALA A 785 6.91 -14.26 -12.58
N ALA A 786 8.00 -13.53 -12.38
CA ALA A 786 8.90 -13.65 -11.23
C ALA A 786 9.03 -12.30 -10.51
N PRO A 787 9.31 -12.27 -9.19
CA PRO A 787 9.54 -11.02 -8.49
C PRO A 787 10.75 -10.26 -9.07
N LEU A 788 10.62 -8.94 -9.20
CA LEU A 788 11.68 -8.09 -9.72
C LEU A 788 12.33 -7.34 -8.56
N GLU A 789 13.61 -7.60 -8.33
CA GLU A 789 14.40 -6.94 -7.29
C GLU A 789 15.14 -5.72 -7.83
N VAL A 790 14.77 -4.51 -7.38
CA VAL A 790 15.28 -3.25 -7.93
C VAL A 790 15.65 -2.21 -6.87
N TYR A 791 16.57 -1.33 -7.24
CA TYR A 791 16.77 -0.02 -6.63
C TYR A 791 16.11 1.05 -7.50
N ILE A 792 15.55 2.06 -6.86
CA ILE A 792 15.19 3.32 -7.51
C ILE A 792 16.31 4.32 -7.28
N MET A 793 16.73 4.97 -8.34
CA MET A 793 17.80 5.96 -8.32
C MET A 793 17.26 7.32 -8.76
N LEU A 794 17.62 8.37 -8.03
CA LEU A 794 17.25 9.74 -8.36
C LEU A 794 18.53 10.57 -8.56
N ASP A 795 18.84 10.86 -9.81
CA ASP A 795 19.92 11.75 -10.21
C ASP A 795 19.46 13.21 -10.07
N VAL A 796 20.05 13.94 -9.13
CA VAL A 796 19.63 15.28 -8.76
C VAL A 796 20.77 16.28 -8.86
N THR A 797 20.48 17.46 -9.43
CA THR A 797 21.42 18.59 -9.45
C THR A 797 20.94 19.68 -8.51
N PHE A 798 21.76 20.04 -7.52
CA PHE A 798 21.52 21.13 -6.58
C PHE A 798 22.47 22.30 -6.81
N LEU A 799 21.99 23.48 -6.43
CA LEU A 799 22.79 24.67 -6.19
C LEU A 799 22.65 25.08 -4.72
N HIS A 800 23.75 25.04 -3.98
CA HIS A 800 23.75 25.27 -2.53
C HIS A 800 23.54 26.76 -2.19
N GLY A 801 22.66 27.07 -1.25
CA GLY A 801 22.33 28.43 -0.78
C GLY A 801 20.86 28.81 -1.00
N THR A 802 20.36 29.81 -0.27
CA THR A 802 19.00 30.34 -0.49
C THR A 802 18.94 31.16 -1.78
N PRO A 803 17.76 31.38 -2.38
CA PRO A 803 17.59 32.25 -3.55
C PRO A 803 18.20 33.65 -3.35
N GLU A 804 18.06 34.25 -2.16
CA GLU A 804 18.61 35.56 -1.83
C GLU A 804 20.14 35.55 -1.75
N GLU A 805 20.71 34.52 -1.12
CA GLU A 805 22.16 34.35 -0.98
C GLU A 805 22.82 34.16 -2.35
N LEU A 806 22.20 33.35 -3.22
CA LEU A 806 22.65 33.09 -4.58
C LEU A 806 22.54 34.33 -5.46
N THR A 807 21.44 35.08 -5.34
CA THR A 807 21.25 36.36 -6.03
C THR A 807 22.33 37.36 -5.65
N LYS A 808 22.58 37.53 -4.34
CA LYS A 808 23.63 38.43 -3.83
C LYS A 808 25.01 38.02 -4.31
N LYS A 809 25.30 36.72 -4.38
CA LYS A 809 26.61 36.20 -4.78
C LYS A 809 26.89 36.35 -6.27
N THR A 810 25.89 36.11 -7.11
CA THR A 810 26.06 36.05 -8.57
C THR A 810 25.72 37.37 -9.27
N GLY A 811 24.96 38.25 -8.62
CA GLY A 811 24.41 39.45 -9.24
C GLY A 811 23.28 39.17 -10.24
N ARG A 812 22.80 37.92 -10.33
CA ARG A 812 21.68 37.48 -11.17
C ARG A 812 20.55 36.97 -10.26
N PRO A 813 19.29 37.41 -10.44
CA PRO A 813 18.18 36.90 -9.65
C PRO A 813 18.07 35.37 -9.73
N HIS A 814 17.87 34.72 -8.59
CA HIS A 814 17.54 33.30 -8.47
C HIS A 814 16.12 33.23 -7.92
N HIS A 815 15.21 32.60 -8.66
CA HIS A 815 13.79 32.52 -8.30
C HIS A 815 13.45 31.11 -7.86
N ASP A 816 12.82 31.01 -6.70
CA ASP A 816 12.12 29.81 -6.27
C ASP A 816 10.82 29.68 -7.06
N VAL A 817 10.45 28.45 -7.43
CA VAL A 817 9.30 28.18 -8.29
C VAL A 817 8.32 27.29 -7.54
N SER A 818 7.07 27.74 -7.46
CA SER A 818 5.98 27.01 -6.82
C SER A 818 5.44 25.97 -7.79
N GLY A 819 5.28 24.73 -7.32
CA GLY A 819 4.77 23.65 -8.14
C GLY A 819 3.36 23.22 -7.73
N VAL A 820 2.50 22.99 -8.74
CA VAL A 820 1.11 22.57 -8.60
C VAL A 820 0.86 21.32 -9.44
N LEU A 821 0.17 20.32 -8.88
CA LEU A 821 -0.23 19.09 -9.56
C LEU A 821 -1.74 18.89 -9.47
N PHE A 822 -2.42 18.56 -10.56
CA PHE A 822 -3.85 18.23 -10.55
C PHE A 822 -4.25 17.31 -11.72
N GLY A 823 -5.29 16.48 -11.53
CA GLY A 823 -5.71 15.50 -12.53
C GLY A 823 -6.87 14.58 -12.12
N ARG A 824 -7.14 13.54 -12.93
CA ARG A 824 -8.19 12.52 -12.70
C ARG A 824 -7.97 11.25 -13.54
N THR A 825 -8.47 10.11 -13.05
CA THR A 825 -8.56 8.81 -13.77
C THR A 825 -10.01 8.49 -14.18
N TYR A 826 -10.22 7.88 -15.35
CA TYR A 826 -11.54 7.52 -15.92
C TYR A 826 -11.43 6.48 -17.07
N ASP A 827 -12.56 6.00 -17.62
CA ASP A 827 -12.60 5.05 -18.75
C ASP A 827 -12.99 5.73 -20.08
N VAL A 828 -12.50 5.18 -21.21
CA VAL A 828 -12.80 5.64 -22.58
C VAL A 828 -13.48 4.52 -23.38
N PRO A 829 -14.78 4.64 -23.68
CA PRO A 829 -15.50 3.63 -24.45
C PRO A 829 -15.16 3.68 -25.95
N ARG A 830 -15.17 2.52 -26.61
CA ARG A 830 -15.06 2.41 -28.08
C ARG A 830 -16.32 2.97 -28.76
N ASP A 831 -16.14 3.83 -29.76
CA ASP A 831 -17.20 4.34 -30.63
C ASP A 831 -16.81 4.20 -32.12
N PRO A 832 -17.18 3.07 -32.77
CA PRO A 832 -16.91 2.86 -34.19
C PRO A 832 -17.70 3.81 -35.11
N GLY A 833 -18.82 4.36 -34.62
CA GLY A 833 -19.69 5.29 -35.33
C GLY A 833 -19.30 6.75 -35.16
N GLY A 834 -18.44 7.04 -34.18
CA GLY A 834 -17.94 8.36 -33.83
C GLY A 834 -16.87 8.91 -34.77
N ASP A 835 -16.38 10.10 -34.44
CA ASP A 835 -15.29 10.77 -35.16
C ASP A 835 -13.92 10.12 -34.90
N GLY A 836 -13.84 9.22 -33.91
CA GLY A 836 -12.70 8.37 -33.62
C GLY A 836 -11.79 8.89 -32.51
N VAL A 837 -12.23 9.90 -31.77
CA VAL A 837 -11.59 10.37 -30.56
C VAL A 837 -12.59 10.50 -29.40
N HIS A 838 -12.09 10.42 -28.18
CA HIS A 838 -12.84 10.70 -26.95
C HIS A 838 -12.16 11.83 -26.17
N GLU A 839 -12.88 12.93 -25.98
CA GLU A 839 -12.42 14.07 -25.18
C GLU A 839 -13.23 14.18 -23.88
N TYR A 840 -12.56 13.94 -22.74
CA TYR A 840 -13.23 13.77 -21.45
C TYR A 840 -14.11 14.96 -21.05
N ALA A 841 -13.58 16.18 -21.11
CA ALA A 841 -14.30 17.36 -20.64
C ALA A 841 -15.57 17.64 -21.47
N LYS A 842 -15.49 17.38 -22.78
CA LYS A 842 -16.57 17.63 -23.73
C LYS A 842 -17.65 16.56 -23.66
N GLU A 843 -17.26 15.29 -23.54
CA GLU A 843 -18.18 14.15 -23.66
C GLU A 843 -18.77 13.72 -22.32
N SER A 844 -18.06 13.91 -21.21
CA SER A 844 -18.57 13.59 -19.86
C SER A 844 -19.39 14.70 -19.20
N GLY A 845 -19.26 15.94 -19.68
CA GLY A 845 -19.83 17.13 -19.04
C GLY A 845 -19.18 17.51 -17.70
N LYS A 846 -18.10 16.82 -17.29
CA LYS A 846 -17.31 17.11 -16.08
C LYS A 846 -15.97 17.73 -16.48
N VAL A 847 -15.51 18.74 -15.73
CA VAL A 847 -14.21 19.40 -15.99
C VAL A 847 -13.22 19.11 -14.87
N VAL A 848 -11.94 19.10 -15.20
CA VAL A 848 -10.83 19.08 -14.25
C VAL A 848 -10.21 20.47 -14.27
N GLU A 849 -10.34 21.21 -13.16
CA GLU A 849 -9.99 22.62 -13.07
C GLU A 849 -9.24 22.93 -11.76
N TRP A 850 -8.21 23.77 -11.85
CA TRP A 850 -7.51 24.39 -10.72
C TRP A 850 -7.72 25.90 -10.74
N THR A 851 -7.95 26.50 -9.57
CA THR A 851 -8.07 27.97 -9.43
C THR A 851 -6.83 28.52 -8.73
N SER A 852 -6.10 29.40 -9.39
CA SER A 852 -4.87 29.98 -8.84
C SER A 852 -5.15 30.82 -7.60
N THR A 853 -4.31 30.68 -6.58
CA THR A 853 -4.36 31.53 -5.38
C THR A 853 -3.32 32.65 -5.38
N VAL A 854 -2.44 32.67 -6.39
CA VAL A 854 -1.29 33.58 -6.52
C VAL A 854 -1.27 34.30 -7.86
N ASP A 855 -0.52 35.41 -7.88
CA ASP A 855 -0.15 36.15 -9.08
C ASP A 855 1.29 35.82 -9.46
N GLY A 856 1.55 35.57 -10.74
CA GLY A 856 2.90 35.24 -11.21
C GLY A 856 2.98 34.92 -12.70
N THR A 857 4.02 34.19 -13.07
CA THR A 857 4.21 33.70 -14.44
C THR A 857 4.41 32.20 -14.42
N ILE A 858 3.56 31.45 -15.14
CA ILE A 858 3.81 30.05 -15.42
C ILE A 858 5.01 29.97 -16.34
N ILE A 859 6.05 29.28 -15.89
CA ILE A 859 7.29 29.11 -16.63
C ILE A 859 7.43 27.73 -17.24
N GLY A 860 6.55 26.79 -16.88
CA GLY A 860 6.59 25.43 -17.36
C GLY A 860 5.37 24.60 -16.98
N MET A 861 4.98 23.71 -17.88
CA MET A 861 3.90 22.74 -17.69
C MET A 861 4.27 21.43 -18.37
N GLY A 862 3.78 20.32 -17.82
CA GLY A 862 3.95 18.97 -18.37
C GLY A 862 2.82 18.06 -17.89
N GLY A 863 2.36 17.19 -18.77
CA GLY A 863 1.27 16.26 -18.46
C GLY A 863 1.70 14.80 -18.48
N HIS A 864 0.76 13.92 -18.13
CA HIS A 864 0.89 12.49 -18.31
C HIS A 864 -0.45 11.90 -18.81
N LEU A 865 -0.35 10.92 -19.72
CA LEU A 865 -1.47 10.16 -20.26
C LEU A 865 -1.15 8.66 -20.28
N HIS A 866 -2.19 7.89 -20.01
CA HIS A 866 -2.25 6.42 -20.10
C HIS A 866 -2.41 5.93 -21.56
N PRO A 867 -2.39 4.61 -21.83
CA PRO A 867 -2.42 4.09 -23.19
C PRO A 867 -3.67 4.54 -23.95
N GLY A 868 -3.52 4.80 -25.26
CA GLY A 868 -4.59 5.38 -26.10
C GLY A 868 -4.67 6.90 -26.11
N GLY A 869 -3.96 7.58 -25.19
CA GLY A 869 -3.87 9.02 -25.14
C GLY A 869 -3.23 9.60 -26.41
N ILE A 870 -3.87 10.62 -26.98
CA ILE A 870 -3.39 11.35 -28.16
C ILE A 870 -2.70 12.64 -27.73
N ASN A 871 -3.39 13.44 -26.91
CA ASN A 871 -2.88 14.74 -26.47
C ASN A 871 -3.58 15.21 -25.19
N LEU A 872 -2.90 16.09 -24.46
CA LEU A 872 -3.42 16.82 -23.32
C LEU A 872 -3.42 18.32 -23.64
N THR A 873 -4.55 18.97 -23.42
CA THR A 873 -4.72 20.42 -23.60
C THR A 873 -4.96 21.10 -22.27
N VAL A 874 -4.47 22.35 -22.15
CA VAL A 874 -4.68 23.19 -20.98
C VAL A 874 -5.08 24.58 -21.41
N GLU A 875 -6.12 25.11 -20.78
CA GLU A 875 -6.71 26.40 -21.10
C GLU A 875 -6.85 27.25 -19.85
N ASN A 876 -6.60 28.55 -19.98
CA ASN A 876 -6.91 29.54 -18.94
C ASN A 876 -8.20 30.26 -19.26
N TYR A 877 -9.15 30.17 -18.33
CA TYR A 877 -10.46 30.82 -18.42
C TYR A 877 -10.49 32.18 -17.74
N GLY A 878 -9.44 32.57 -17.02
CA GLY A 878 -9.43 33.73 -16.15
C GLY A 878 -10.37 33.56 -14.95
N PRO A 879 -10.41 34.55 -14.04
CA PRO A 879 -11.38 34.57 -12.95
C PRO A 879 -12.79 34.69 -13.47
N LYS A 880 -13.76 34.29 -12.64
CA LYS A 880 -15.19 34.35 -13.00
C LYS A 880 -15.63 35.77 -13.34
N GLU A 881 -15.10 36.76 -12.63
CA GLU A 881 -15.41 38.18 -12.79
C GLU A 881 -14.80 38.74 -14.08
N HIS A 882 -13.66 38.20 -14.48
CA HIS A 882 -12.90 38.62 -15.63
C HIS A 882 -12.43 37.38 -16.39
N PRO A 883 -13.23 36.82 -17.32
CA PRO A 883 -12.85 35.65 -18.10
C PRO A 883 -11.91 35.97 -19.28
N CYS A 884 -11.03 35.03 -19.59
CA CYS A 884 -10.18 35.05 -20.78
C CYS A 884 -11.00 34.92 -22.07
N PRO A 885 -10.57 35.54 -23.18
CA PRO A 885 -11.20 35.33 -24.47
C PRO A 885 -11.03 33.87 -24.94
N ASP A 886 -12.07 33.34 -25.61
CA ASP A 886 -11.99 32.12 -26.40
C ASP A 886 -11.11 32.38 -27.63
N ASP A 887 -10.05 31.59 -27.80
CA ASP A 887 -9.11 31.72 -28.92
C ASP A 887 -9.55 30.96 -30.19
N GLY A 888 -10.71 30.31 -30.15
CA GLY A 888 -11.31 29.57 -31.25
C GLY A 888 -10.64 28.23 -31.54
N ARG A 889 -9.78 27.74 -30.64
CA ARG A 889 -9.08 26.44 -30.78
C ARG A 889 -9.82 25.28 -30.11
N GLY A 890 -10.92 25.58 -29.39
CA GLY A 890 -11.96 24.65 -28.94
C GLY A 890 -11.74 24.07 -27.54
N TYR A 891 -11.82 24.85 -26.44
CA TYR A 891 -13.03 25.53 -25.92
C TYR A 891 -12.79 26.69 -24.91
N GLY A 892 -13.63 27.73 -24.96
CA GLY A 892 -14.09 28.57 -23.84
C GLY A 892 -13.11 29.52 -23.13
N GLY A 893 -11.80 29.25 -23.21
CA GLY A 893 -10.70 30.04 -22.65
C GLY A 893 -9.53 30.19 -23.64
N THR A 894 -8.40 30.71 -23.18
CA THR A 894 -7.18 30.82 -23.99
C THR A 894 -6.34 29.56 -23.84
N MET A 895 -6.03 28.86 -24.94
CA MET A 895 -5.18 27.67 -24.95
C MET A 895 -3.75 28.04 -24.53
N MET A 896 -3.29 27.45 -23.43
CA MET A 896 -1.94 27.65 -22.90
C MET A 896 -0.97 26.57 -23.35
N TYR A 897 -1.42 25.32 -23.41
CA TYR A 897 -0.58 24.17 -23.71
C TYR A 897 -1.38 23.10 -24.45
N ARG A 898 -0.75 22.48 -25.43
CA ARG A 898 -1.20 21.24 -26.06
C ARG A 898 0.03 20.35 -26.20
N GLY A 899 0.16 19.37 -25.31
CA GLY A 899 1.19 18.36 -25.43
C GLY A 899 0.63 17.15 -26.13
N ASP A 900 1.25 16.76 -27.24
CA ASP A 900 0.94 15.49 -27.88
C ASP A 900 1.71 14.35 -27.17
N ALA A 901 1.13 13.16 -27.20
CA ALA A 901 1.83 11.96 -26.77
C ALA A 901 2.99 11.66 -27.74
N ILE A 902 4.19 11.42 -27.22
CA ILE A 902 5.37 11.15 -28.05
C ILE A 902 5.26 9.73 -28.61
N ASN A 903 4.99 9.63 -29.92
CA ASN A 903 4.79 8.36 -30.60
C ASN A 903 6.13 7.62 -30.77
N ARG A 904 6.33 6.52 -30.03
CA ARG A 904 7.48 5.62 -30.17
C ARG A 904 7.32 4.77 -31.44
N VAL A 905 8.40 4.15 -31.95
CA VAL A 905 8.37 3.33 -33.19
C VAL A 905 7.41 2.12 -33.09
N THR A 906 6.93 1.81 -31.89
CA THR A 906 5.78 0.96 -31.60
C THR A 906 4.55 1.84 -31.33
N PRO A 907 3.51 1.80 -32.19
CA PRO A 907 2.34 2.63 -32.01
C PRO A 907 1.58 2.15 -30.77
N LEU A 908 1.60 3.03 -29.75
CA LEU A 908 0.93 2.94 -28.45
C LEU A 908 1.81 2.19 -27.41
N SER A 909 2.07 2.82 -26.26
CA SER A 909 2.85 2.35 -25.10
C SER A 909 1.94 2.44 -23.87
N GLU A 910 2.19 1.67 -22.82
CA GLU A 910 1.40 1.77 -21.57
C GLU A 910 1.54 3.13 -20.92
N ASP A 911 2.74 3.69 -20.94
CA ASP A 911 3.00 5.07 -20.53
C ASP A 911 3.49 5.91 -21.70
N PHE A 912 2.88 7.08 -21.84
CA PHE A 912 3.36 8.09 -22.76
C PHE A 912 4.24 9.09 -22.02
N GLN A 913 5.44 9.26 -22.57
CA GLN A 913 6.07 10.56 -22.46
C GLN A 913 5.20 11.55 -23.21
N MET A 914 4.78 12.60 -22.49
CA MET A 914 4.17 13.75 -23.10
C MET A 914 5.26 14.77 -23.42
N GLU A 915 5.05 15.54 -24.49
CA GLU A 915 5.83 16.75 -24.68
C GLU A 915 5.60 17.71 -23.50
N VAL A 916 6.62 18.46 -23.10
CA VAL A 916 6.49 19.48 -22.05
C VAL A 916 6.68 20.87 -22.65
N THR A 917 6.01 21.91 -22.16
CA THR A 917 6.16 23.29 -22.70
C THR A 917 7.60 23.69 -23.09
N ASN A 918 7.72 24.44 -24.20
CA ASN A 918 8.98 25.05 -24.64
C ASN A 918 9.77 25.68 -23.47
N PRO A 919 11.10 25.52 -23.38
CA PRO A 919 11.90 26.12 -22.30
C PRO A 919 11.73 27.65 -22.15
N GLY A 920 11.46 28.35 -23.26
CA GLY A 920 11.17 29.79 -23.28
C GLY A 920 9.70 30.14 -23.02
N PHE A 921 8.81 29.18 -22.81
CA PHE A 921 7.38 29.40 -22.56
C PHE A 921 7.16 30.28 -21.33
N ARG A 922 6.33 31.32 -21.46
CA ARG A 922 5.84 32.14 -20.35
C ARG A 922 4.35 32.38 -20.53
N ALA A 923 3.58 32.20 -19.45
CA ALA A 923 2.16 32.51 -19.44
C ALA A 923 1.78 33.26 -18.15
N PRO A 924 1.01 34.36 -18.23
CA PRO A 924 0.55 35.03 -17.02
C PRO A 924 -0.43 34.14 -16.26
N ILE A 925 -0.31 34.12 -14.93
CA ILE A 925 -1.31 33.54 -14.03
C ILE A 925 -1.65 34.58 -12.96
N HIS A 926 -2.93 34.86 -12.79
CA HIS A 926 -3.43 35.78 -11.77
C HIS A 926 -4.19 35.03 -10.70
N LYS A 927 -4.26 35.61 -9.51
CA LYS A 927 -5.12 35.09 -8.45
C LYS A 927 -6.58 35.06 -8.91
N GLY A 928 -7.19 33.89 -8.81
CA GLY A 928 -8.54 33.60 -9.28
C GLY A 928 -8.62 33.09 -10.72
N ASP A 929 -7.54 33.10 -11.50
CA ASP A 929 -7.50 32.45 -12.81
C ASP A 929 -7.82 30.96 -12.67
N ARG A 930 -8.57 30.42 -13.65
CA ARG A 930 -9.05 29.04 -13.64
C ARG A 930 -8.41 28.28 -14.80
N LEU A 931 -7.55 27.32 -14.48
CA LEU A 931 -6.89 26.45 -15.46
C LEU A 931 -7.63 25.13 -15.58
N ARG A 932 -8.05 24.80 -16.79
CA ARG A 932 -8.73 23.54 -17.11
C ARG A 932 -7.81 22.62 -17.91
N ILE A 933 -7.85 21.33 -17.62
CA ILE A 933 -7.19 20.31 -18.45
C ILE A 933 -8.21 19.45 -19.19
N SER A 934 -7.88 19.05 -20.42
CA SER A 934 -8.68 18.12 -21.23
C SER A 934 -7.78 17.20 -22.04
N ALA A 935 -7.90 15.90 -21.82
CA ALA A 935 -7.20 14.87 -22.58
C ALA A 935 -8.09 14.28 -23.69
N THR A 936 -7.46 13.98 -24.82
CA THR A 936 -8.05 13.31 -25.97
C THR A 936 -7.47 11.92 -26.12
N TYR A 937 -8.32 10.92 -26.29
CA TYR A 937 -7.95 9.52 -26.52
C TYR A 937 -8.46 9.04 -27.89
N GLU A 938 -7.81 8.06 -28.52
CA GLU A 938 -8.38 7.37 -29.70
C GLU A 938 -9.51 6.45 -29.23
N ASN A 939 -10.62 6.34 -29.98
CA ASN A 939 -11.69 5.41 -29.58
C ASN A 939 -12.45 4.77 -30.74
N LYS A 940 -11.99 4.93 -31.99
CA LYS A 940 -12.67 4.41 -33.18
C LYS A 940 -12.59 2.90 -33.21
N ASP A 941 -11.35 2.42 -33.10
CA ASP A 941 -11.02 1.03 -33.32
C ASP A 941 -10.86 0.28 -31.98
N HIS A 942 -10.63 1.00 -30.88
CA HIS A 942 -10.30 0.45 -29.55
C HIS A 942 -11.11 1.13 -28.42
N ALA A 943 -11.21 0.46 -27.27
CA ALA A 943 -11.61 1.04 -25.98
C ALA A 943 -10.39 1.12 -25.05
N TRP A 944 -10.37 2.07 -24.13
CA TRP A 944 -9.29 2.23 -23.14
C TRP A 944 -9.86 2.32 -21.72
N TYR A 945 -9.16 1.75 -20.75
CA TYR A 945 -9.66 1.57 -19.39
C TYR A 945 -8.66 2.10 -18.37
N ALA A 946 -9.17 2.62 -17.24
CA ALA A 946 -8.39 3.25 -16.18
C ALA A 946 -7.40 4.29 -16.71
N VAL A 947 -7.79 5.07 -17.73
CA VAL A 947 -6.91 6.08 -18.30
C VAL A 947 -6.79 7.28 -17.36
N MET A 948 -5.59 7.80 -17.24
CA MET A 948 -5.26 8.89 -16.34
C MET A 948 -4.87 10.14 -17.11
N GLN A 949 -5.29 11.31 -16.62
CA GLN A 949 -4.75 12.60 -17.05
C GLN A 949 -4.24 13.37 -15.82
N HIS A 950 -2.98 13.76 -15.83
CA HIS A 950 -2.37 14.63 -14.82
C HIS A 950 -1.66 15.81 -15.48
N LEU A 951 -1.61 16.94 -14.79
CA LEU A 951 -0.84 18.11 -15.17
C LEU A 951 -0.06 18.67 -13.99
N GLY A 952 1.24 18.80 -14.18
CA GLY A 952 2.13 19.60 -13.34
C GLY A 952 2.37 20.99 -13.93
N VAL A 953 2.35 22.02 -13.09
CA VAL A 953 2.58 23.44 -13.45
C VAL A 953 3.64 24.02 -12.52
N TYR A 954 4.60 24.77 -13.09
CA TYR A 954 5.59 25.56 -12.35
C TYR A 954 5.31 27.05 -12.51
N VAL A 955 5.11 27.73 -11.37
CA VAL A 955 4.79 29.15 -11.27
C VAL A 955 5.98 29.90 -10.67
N ASP A 956 6.42 30.97 -11.33
CA ASP A 956 7.33 31.96 -10.77
C ASP A 956 6.51 33.15 -10.25
N GLU A 957 6.28 33.22 -8.95
CA GLU A 957 5.57 34.30 -8.27
C GLU A 957 6.36 35.63 -8.26
N HIS A 958 7.69 35.57 -8.41
CA HIS A 958 8.54 36.76 -8.42
C HIS A 958 8.53 37.47 -9.77
N GLN A 959 8.13 36.77 -10.83
CA GLN A 959 7.93 37.35 -12.15
C GLN A 959 6.47 37.79 -12.31
N PRO A 960 6.18 39.11 -12.32
CA PRO A 960 4.81 39.60 -12.38
C PRO A 960 4.12 39.19 -13.69
N PRO A 961 2.82 38.86 -13.66
CA PRO A 961 2.08 38.45 -14.84
C PRO A 961 2.09 39.55 -15.90
N ARG A 962 2.43 39.20 -17.15
CA ARG A 962 2.41 40.10 -18.31
C ARG A 962 1.25 39.77 -19.24
N GLY A 963 0.39 40.76 -19.46
CA GLY A 963 -0.88 40.52 -20.15
C GLY A 963 -1.84 39.75 -19.25
N ARG A 964 -2.96 39.29 -19.81
CA ARG A 964 -4.02 38.65 -19.02
C ARG A 964 -4.05 37.13 -19.15
N CYS A 965 -4.07 36.63 -20.38
CA CYS A 965 -4.20 35.19 -20.66
C CYS A 965 -3.24 34.69 -21.75
N ARG A 966 -2.53 35.61 -22.41
CA ARG A 966 -1.77 35.31 -23.62
C ARG A 966 -0.38 34.82 -23.27
N THR A 967 0.00 33.69 -23.84
CA THR A 967 1.34 33.11 -23.72
C THR A 967 2.34 33.83 -24.62
N GLU A 968 3.60 33.85 -24.21
CA GLU A 968 4.73 34.38 -24.97
C GLU A 968 5.96 33.48 -24.86
N ILE A 969 6.95 33.69 -25.74
CA ILE A 969 8.25 33.02 -25.67
C ILE A 969 9.33 34.05 -25.36
N VAL A 970 10.19 33.75 -24.39
CA VAL A 970 11.42 34.50 -24.10
C VAL A 970 12.63 33.82 -24.74
N GLY A 971 13.57 34.61 -25.26
CA GLY A 971 14.82 34.10 -25.87
C GLY A 971 14.79 33.93 -27.39
N PRO A 972 15.87 33.38 -27.98
CA PRO A 972 16.01 33.23 -29.43
C PRO A 972 15.19 32.05 -29.95
N ALA A 973 13.86 32.16 -29.92
CA ALA A 973 12.98 31.30 -30.70
C ALA A 973 13.05 31.71 -32.18
N GLY A 974 14.03 31.14 -32.88
CA GLY A 974 14.08 30.96 -34.34
C GLY A 974 13.82 32.20 -35.21
N GLU A 975 14.90 32.77 -35.74
CA GLU A 975 14.80 33.54 -36.99
C GLU A 975 14.00 32.75 -38.04
N ARG A 976 13.06 33.40 -38.73
CA ARG A 976 12.31 32.82 -39.85
C ARG A 976 13.26 32.13 -40.84
N SER A 977 13.38 30.81 -40.79
CA SER A 977 14.23 30.08 -41.73
C SER A 977 13.43 29.75 -42.99
N VAL A 978 13.88 30.29 -44.12
CA VAL A 978 13.29 30.01 -45.43
C VAL A 978 14.06 28.85 -46.05
N ARG A 979 13.44 27.66 -46.10
CA ARG A 979 14.05 26.47 -46.73
C ARG A 979 13.40 26.21 -48.09
N THR A 980 14.21 25.91 -49.10
CA THR A 980 13.72 25.60 -50.45
C THR A 980 13.79 24.09 -50.69
N GLU A 981 12.64 23.44 -50.82
CA GLU A 981 12.56 22.01 -51.07
C GLU A 981 12.25 21.71 -52.55
N LYS A 982 12.80 20.60 -53.07
CA LYS A 982 12.50 20.11 -54.43
C LYS A 982 11.37 19.08 -54.34
N VAL A 983 10.17 19.46 -54.78
CA VAL A 983 9.00 18.58 -54.79
C VAL A 983 8.70 18.13 -56.22
N THR A 984 8.33 16.86 -56.39
CA THR A 984 7.93 16.34 -57.70
C THR A 984 6.42 16.47 -57.87
N ARG A 985 5.97 17.43 -58.69
CA ARG A 985 4.55 17.62 -59.01
C ARG A 985 4.18 16.69 -60.16
N THR A 986 3.06 15.98 -60.00
CA THR A 986 2.53 15.09 -61.06
C THR A 986 1.46 15.83 -61.84
N LYS A 987 1.66 16.02 -63.15
CA LYS A 987 0.72 16.68 -64.06
C LYS A 987 0.18 15.66 -65.06
N THR A 988 -1.14 15.61 -65.23
CA THR A 988 -1.78 14.71 -66.19
C THR A 988 -2.04 15.46 -67.49
N GLU A 989 -1.32 15.11 -68.55
CA GLU A 989 -1.51 15.69 -69.88
C GLU A 989 -2.47 14.83 -70.70
N ARG A 990 -3.43 15.47 -71.38
CA ARG A 990 -4.45 14.78 -72.18
C ARG A 990 -4.17 15.05 -73.67
N SER A 991 -3.79 14.01 -74.40
CA SER A 991 -3.60 14.07 -75.85
C SER A 991 -4.82 13.47 -76.55
N CYS A 992 -5.45 14.24 -77.43
CA CYS A 992 -6.65 13.83 -78.16
C CYS A 992 -6.38 13.81 -79.66
N ARG A 993 -6.63 12.68 -80.32
CA ARG A 993 -6.59 12.56 -81.79
C ARG A 993 -7.96 12.20 -82.35
N THR A 994 -8.31 12.80 -83.47
CA THR A 994 -9.58 12.56 -84.15
C THR A 994 -9.40 11.41 -85.15
N VAL A 995 -10.12 10.31 -84.95
CA VAL A 995 -10.02 9.11 -85.79
C VAL A 995 -11.28 8.98 -86.64
N ARG A 996 -11.10 8.68 -87.94
CA ARG A 996 -12.20 8.50 -88.91
C ARG A 996 -12.33 7.00 -89.20
N ARG A 997 -13.47 6.41 -88.87
CA ARG A 997 -13.76 5.00 -89.21
C ARG A 997 -14.10 4.93 -90.69
N LYS A 998 -13.41 4.07 -91.46
CA LYS A 998 -13.58 3.91 -92.91
C LYS A 998 -15.06 3.64 -93.21
N GLY A 999 -15.70 4.47 -94.04
CA GLY A 999 -17.12 4.36 -94.41
C GLY A 999 -18.12 5.27 -93.68
N SER A 1000 -17.72 6.07 -92.68
CA SER A 1000 -18.63 7.00 -91.97
C SER A 1000 -18.21 8.47 -92.09
N LYS A 1001 -19.18 9.39 -92.29
CA LYS A 1001 -18.96 10.85 -92.30
C LYS A 1001 -18.79 11.46 -90.90
N LYS A 1002 -19.02 10.73 -89.80
CA LYS A 1002 -18.84 11.23 -88.43
C LYS A 1002 -17.42 10.98 -87.89
N ARG A 1003 -16.78 12.03 -87.37
CA ARG A 1003 -15.44 12.01 -86.75
C ARG A 1003 -15.55 11.78 -85.23
N ARG A 1004 -14.79 10.84 -84.64
CA ARG A 1004 -14.76 10.61 -83.18
C ARG A 1004 -13.41 11.02 -82.61
N ARG A 1005 -13.40 11.85 -81.56
CA ARG A 1005 -12.19 12.22 -80.80
C ARG A 1005 -11.86 11.10 -79.81
N VAL A 1006 -10.65 10.57 -79.87
CA VAL A 1006 -10.13 9.59 -78.91
C VAL A 1006 -9.00 10.27 -78.14
N CYS A 1007 -9.10 10.29 -76.81
CA CYS A 1007 -8.14 10.96 -75.94
C CYS A 1007 -7.45 9.95 -75.03
N THR A 1008 -6.12 10.02 -74.96
CA THR A 1008 -5.30 9.29 -73.99
C THR A 1008 -4.74 10.27 -72.96
N ARG A 1009 -4.69 9.84 -71.69
CA ARG A 1009 -4.10 10.62 -70.58
C ARG A 1009 -2.73 10.06 -70.26
N ARG A 1010 -1.69 10.90 -70.25
CA ARG A 1010 -0.33 10.54 -69.84
C ARG A 1010 0.01 11.33 -68.58
N VAL A 1011 0.52 10.63 -67.57
CA VAL A 1011 0.95 11.23 -66.31
C VAL A 1011 2.43 11.58 -66.42
N VAL A 1012 2.79 12.84 -66.25
CA VAL A 1012 4.17 13.36 -66.34
C VAL A 1012 4.57 13.92 -64.97
N ARG A 1013 5.76 13.56 -64.49
CA ARG A 1013 6.32 14.03 -63.21
C ARG A 1013 7.34 15.14 -63.47
N GLU A 1014 7.09 16.33 -62.91
CA GLU A 1014 7.91 17.54 -63.03
C GLU A 1014 8.53 17.88 -61.67
N ARG A 1015 9.82 18.26 -61.60
CA ARG A 1015 10.44 18.71 -60.35
C ARG A 1015 10.30 20.23 -60.22
N VAL A 1016 9.65 20.70 -59.15
CA VAL A 1016 9.42 22.12 -58.85
C VAL A 1016 10.04 22.46 -57.49
N ARG A 1017 10.54 23.69 -57.32
CA ARG A 1017 11.06 24.17 -56.03
C ARG A 1017 9.94 24.85 -55.24
N ARG A 1018 9.66 24.38 -54.02
CA ARG A 1018 8.73 25.00 -53.07
C ARG A 1018 9.54 25.76 -52.02
N VAL A 1019 9.20 27.04 -51.81
CA VAL A 1019 9.74 27.84 -50.71
C VAL A 1019 8.85 27.57 -49.49
N VAL A 1020 9.45 27.10 -48.40
CA VAL A 1020 8.78 26.87 -47.12
C VAL A 1020 9.31 27.91 -46.13
N THR A 1021 8.42 28.76 -45.65
CA THR A 1021 8.68 29.69 -44.55
C THR A 1021 8.30 28.98 -43.26
N THR A 1022 9.24 28.81 -42.32
CA THR A 1022 8.88 28.33 -40.97
C THR A 1022 8.24 29.47 -40.16
N LEU A 1023 7.12 29.17 -39.51
CA LEU A 1023 6.44 30.07 -38.56
C LEU A 1023 7.32 30.24 -37.30
N PRO A 1024 7.10 31.28 -36.47
CA PRO A 1024 7.65 31.32 -35.12
C PRO A 1024 7.27 30.04 -34.37
N ALA A 1025 8.14 29.56 -33.47
CA ALA A 1025 7.81 28.43 -32.60
C ALA A 1025 6.51 28.72 -31.84
N ASP A 1026 5.59 27.76 -31.78
CA ASP A 1026 4.35 27.91 -31.00
C ASP A 1026 4.72 27.78 -29.52
N PRO A 1027 4.39 28.75 -28.64
CA PRO A 1027 4.66 28.64 -27.21
C PRO A 1027 4.01 27.40 -26.58
N ALA A 1028 2.89 26.92 -27.13
CA ALA A 1028 2.20 25.73 -26.67
C ALA A 1028 2.84 24.42 -27.16
N GLU A 1029 3.78 24.47 -28.12
CA GLU A 1029 4.51 23.31 -28.62
C GLU A 1029 5.53 22.87 -27.58
N GLY A 1030 5.44 21.60 -27.17
CA GLY A 1030 6.33 21.07 -26.16
C GLY A 1030 7.66 20.58 -26.73
N VAL A 1031 8.69 20.52 -25.88
CA VAL A 1031 9.93 19.83 -26.15
C VAL A 1031 9.77 18.36 -25.73
N PRO A 1032 10.10 17.41 -26.62
CA PRO A 1032 10.16 16.00 -26.26
C PRO A 1032 11.10 15.75 -25.09
N ASN A 1033 10.72 14.84 -24.19
CA ASN A 1033 11.62 14.29 -23.18
C ASN A 1033 12.79 13.52 -23.83
N ARG A 1034 13.69 12.96 -23.02
CA ARG A 1034 14.98 12.39 -23.49
C ARG A 1034 14.83 11.57 -24.78
N PRO A 1035 15.69 11.75 -25.80
CA PRO A 1035 15.65 10.90 -26.97
C PRO A 1035 15.96 9.46 -26.55
N TRP A 1036 15.04 8.58 -26.90
CA TRP A 1036 15.09 7.18 -26.59
C TRP A 1036 16.41 6.55 -27.08
N ARG A 1037 17.18 5.91 -26.20
CA ARG A 1037 18.41 5.21 -26.61
C ARG A 1037 17.99 4.04 -27.50
N PHE A 1038 18.42 4.07 -28.77
CA PHE A 1038 18.12 3.07 -29.81
C PHE A 1038 17.92 1.65 -29.25
N HIS A 1039 16.73 1.08 -29.50
CA HIS A 1039 16.38 -0.32 -29.22
C HIS A 1039 17.51 -1.23 -29.73
N PRO A 1040 18.01 -2.13 -28.87
CA PRO A 1040 18.47 -3.41 -29.33
C PRO A 1040 17.48 -4.49 -28.87
N ASP A 1041 16.15 -4.28 -28.99
CA ASP A 1041 15.26 -5.45 -28.98
C ASP A 1041 14.98 -5.88 -30.42
N PRO A 1042 15.47 -7.06 -30.84
CA PRO A 1042 15.05 -7.71 -32.06
C PRO A 1042 13.65 -8.34 -31.93
N LEU A 1043 12.93 -8.09 -30.84
CA LEU A 1043 11.58 -8.58 -30.64
C LEU A 1043 10.56 -7.61 -31.30
N CYS A 1044 10.56 -7.74 -32.64
CA CYS A 1044 9.42 -7.88 -33.55
C CYS A 1044 8.40 -6.73 -33.78
N GLY A 1045 7.73 -6.78 -34.96
CA GLY A 1045 6.70 -5.81 -35.39
C GLY A 1045 7.08 -4.83 -36.52
N LEU A 1046 8.32 -4.86 -37.04
CA LEU A 1046 8.71 -4.04 -38.19
C LEU A 1046 8.29 -4.68 -39.53
N LYS A 1047 7.80 -3.86 -40.45
CA LYS A 1047 7.35 -4.26 -41.79
C LYS A 1047 8.49 -4.94 -42.58
N GLY A 1048 8.47 -6.27 -42.65
CA GLY A 1048 9.49 -7.08 -43.34
C GLY A 1048 10.36 -7.96 -42.44
N LEU A 1049 10.13 -7.97 -41.12
CA LEU A 1049 10.66 -8.96 -40.19
C LEU A 1049 9.52 -9.86 -39.68
N GLU A 1050 9.86 -11.08 -39.23
CA GLU A 1050 8.87 -12.04 -38.72
C GLU A 1050 8.09 -11.47 -37.52
N ALA A 1051 6.83 -11.86 -37.40
CA ALA A 1051 5.95 -11.46 -36.31
C ALA A 1051 6.47 -11.97 -34.96
N CYS A 1052 6.05 -11.33 -33.86
CA CYS A 1052 6.49 -11.70 -32.51
C CYS A 1052 6.17 -13.11 -32.09
N ASP A 1053 5.19 -13.69 -32.77
CA ASP A 1053 4.91 -15.10 -32.78
C ASP A 1053 4.96 -15.54 -34.24
N LEU A 1054 5.60 -16.67 -34.50
CA LEU A 1054 5.51 -17.33 -35.82
C LEU A 1054 4.02 -17.45 -36.19
N PRO A 1055 3.64 -17.31 -37.48
CA PRO A 1055 2.31 -17.71 -37.91
C PRO A 1055 2.07 -19.12 -37.41
N GLU A 1056 1.13 -19.28 -36.50
CA GLU A 1056 0.93 -20.55 -35.81
C GLU A 1056 0.54 -21.64 -36.83
N ASP A 1057 1.38 -22.66 -36.94
CA ASP A 1057 1.12 -23.82 -37.80
C ASP A 1057 0.37 -24.90 -37.01
N GLY A 1058 -0.92 -25.07 -37.33
CA GLY A 1058 -1.73 -26.21 -36.89
C GLY A 1058 -3.04 -25.81 -36.20
N GLU A 1059 -4.11 -26.56 -36.46
CA GLU A 1059 -5.35 -26.42 -35.69
C GLU A 1059 -5.21 -27.17 -34.36
N PRO A 1060 -5.27 -26.48 -33.20
CA PRO A 1060 -5.26 -27.16 -31.91
C PRO A 1060 -6.52 -27.99 -31.73
N ARG A 1061 -6.45 -29.00 -30.85
CA ARG A 1061 -7.58 -29.89 -30.59
C ARG A 1061 -8.73 -29.11 -29.95
N PRO A 1062 -9.95 -29.17 -30.52
CA PRO A 1062 -11.12 -28.54 -29.94
C PRO A 1062 -11.61 -29.32 -28.72
N VAL A 1063 -11.97 -28.60 -27.66
CA VAL A 1063 -12.64 -29.13 -26.48
C VAL A 1063 -13.96 -28.42 -26.29
N ALA A 1064 -15.02 -29.19 -26.13
CA ALA A 1064 -16.32 -28.67 -25.76
C ALA A 1064 -16.29 -28.24 -24.29
N THR A 1065 -16.14 -26.94 -24.04
CA THR A 1065 -16.22 -26.32 -22.71
C THR A 1065 -16.83 -24.93 -22.85
N ASP A 1066 -17.62 -24.54 -21.86
CA ASP A 1066 -18.18 -23.20 -21.70
C ASP A 1066 -17.38 -22.36 -20.69
N ARG A 1067 -16.20 -22.85 -20.25
CA ARG A 1067 -15.37 -22.19 -19.23
C ARG A 1067 -13.88 -22.20 -19.56
N VAL A 1068 -13.20 -21.08 -19.31
CA VAL A 1068 -11.75 -20.85 -19.30
C VAL A 1068 -11.32 -20.38 -17.91
N THR A 1069 -10.44 -21.13 -17.23
CA THR A 1069 -9.91 -20.73 -15.92
C THR A 1069 -8.54 -20.10 -16.07
N ILE A 1070 -8.31 -19.01 -15.35
CA ILE A 1070 -7.04 -18.28 -15.28
C ILE A 1070 -6.37 -18.67 -13.97
N ALA A 1071 -5.26 -19.41 -14.03
CA ALA A 1071 -4.51 -19.84 -12.86
C ALA A 1071 -3.01 -19.78 -13.15
N ASN A 1072 -2.22 -19.32 -12.19
CA ASN A 1072 -0.78 -19.10 -12.31
C ASN A 1072 -0.41 -18.31 -13.59
N PHE A 1073 -1.14 -17.24 -13.87
CA PHE A 1073 -0.97 -16.45 -15.11
C PHE A 1073 -1.12 -17.27 -16.41
N SER A 1074 -1.97 -18.31 -16.43
CA SER A 1074 -2.22 -19.18 -17.59
C SER A 1074 -3.72 -19.46 -17.81
N TYR A 1075 -4.17 -19.56 -19.08
CA TYR A 1075 -5.58 -19.79 -19.46
C TYR A 1075 -5.88 -21.26 -19.77
N VAL A 1076 -6.40 -22.05 -18.84
CA VAL A 1076 -6.22 -23.52 -18.96
C VAL A 1076 -6.89 -24.19 -20.16
N PRO A 1077 -8.18 -24.12 -20.48
CA PRO A 1077 -8.54 -24.43 -21.85
C PRO A 1077 -8.30 -23.17 -22.71
N GLY A 1078 -7.27 -23.25 -23.55
CA GLY A 1078 -6.95 -22.25 -24.55
C GLY A 1078 -5.60 -21.56 -24.38
N ASN A 1079 -4.76 -21.92 -23.40
CA ASN A 1079 -3.47 -21.28 -23.08
C ASN A 1079 -2.52 -21.33 -24.28
N ARG A 1080 -1.96 -20.18 -24.63
CA ARG A 1080 -0.96 -20.02 -25.70
C ARG A 1080 0.19 -19.09 -25.31
N THR A 1081 0.46 -18.97 -24.01
CA THR A 1081 1.59 -18.19 -23.47
C THR A 1081 2.95 -18.66 -24.02
N ALA A 1082 3.86 -17.70 -24.29
CA ALA A 1082 5.21 -18.00 -24.75
C ALA A 1082 6.02 -18.76 -23.67
N GLY A 1083 6.60 -19.90 -24.04
CA GLY A 1083 7.37 -20.76 -23.12
C GLY A 1083 6.57 -21.88 -22.45
N SER A 1084 5.26 -21.97 -22.68
CA SER A 1084 4.48 -23.18 -22.36
C SER A 1084 4.94 -24.35 -23.25
N SER A 1085 5.21 -25.51 -22.65
CA SER A 1085 5.53 -26.75 -23.39
C SER A 1085 4.29 -27.47 -23.96
N ASP A 1086 3.08 -26.95 -23.73
CA ASP A 1086 1.83 -27.59 -24.14
C ASP A 1086 0.89 -26.56 -24.81
N PRO A 1087 0.68 -26.60 -26.14
CA PRO A 1087 -0.26 -25.73 -26.83
C PRO A 1087 -1.68 -26.18 -26.49
N GLY A 1088 -2.32 -25.47 -25.56
CA GLY A 1088 -3.57 -25.88 -24.93
C GLY A 1088 -4.73 -26.10 -25.91
N GLU A 1089 -5.63 -27.02 -25.53
CA GLU A 1089 -6.88 -27.31 -26.23
C GLU A 1089 -7.81 -26.08 -26.26
N ILE A 1090 -8.41 -25.74 -27.41
CA ILE A 1090 -9.27 -24.54 -27.50
C ILE A 1090 -10.72 -24.83 -27.13
N ALA A 1091 -11.32 -23.89 -26.39
CA ALA A 1091 -12.75 -23.93 -26.08
C ALA A 1091 -13.60 -23.74 -27.35
N VAL A 1092 -14.56 -24.64 -27.57
CA VAL A 1092 -15.61 -24.51 -28.59
C VAL A 1092 -16.96 -24.29 -27.91
N VAL A 1093 -17.57 -23.14 -28.17
CA VAL A 1093 -18.86 -22.71 -27.61
C VAL A 1093 -19.94 -22.64 -28.70
N PRO A 1094 -21.13 -23.25 -28.48
CA PRO A 1094 -22.24 -23.16 -29.44
C PRO A 1094 -22.73 -21.71 -29.64
N ARG A 1095 -23.14 -21.37 -30.86
CA ARG A 1095 -23.78 -20.10 -31.17
C ARG A 1095 -24.99 -19.85 -30.25
N GLY A 1096 -25.06 -18.65 -29.68
CA GLY A 1096 -26.12 -18.28 -28.73
C GLY A 1096 -25.78 -18.54 -27.26
N THR A 1097 -24.57 -19.05 -26.97
CA THR A 1097 -24.07 -19.31 -25.60
C THR A 1097 -22.87 -18.42 -25.27
N SER A 1098 -22.53 -18.34 -23.98
CA SER A 1098 -21.42 -17.53 -23.47
C SER A 1098 -20.24 -18.41 -23.06
N LEU A 1099 -19.02 -17.96 -23.33
CA LEU A 1099 -17.81 -18.51 -22.74
C LEU A 1099 -17.50 -17.80 -21.42
N THR A 1100 -17.23 -18.56 -20.38
CA THR A 1100 -17.05 -18.08 -19.01
C THR A 1100 -15.57 -18.07 -18.64
N PHE A 1101 -14.99 -16.91 -18.41
CA PHE A 1101 -13.65 -16.76 -17.86
C PHE A 1101 -13.73 -16.75 -16.33
N VAL A 1102 -12.79 -17.40 -15.65
CA VAL A 1102 -12.73 -17.47 -14.18
C VAL A 1102 -11.32 -17.14 -13.70
N ASN A 1103 -11.12 -16.04 -12.99
CA ASN A 1103 -9.87 -15.70 -12.32
C ASN A 1103 -9.68 -16.53 -11.04
N ALA A 1104 -8.83 -17.55 -11.09
CA ALA A 1104 -8.41 -18.33 -9.91
C ALA A 1104 -7.22 -17.70 -9.17
N ASP A 1105 -6.47 -16.79 -9.80
CA ASP A 1105 -5.38 -16.03 -9.18
C ASP A 1105 -5.88 -14.90 -8.25
N GLN A 1106 -7.19 -14.62 -8.25
CA GLN A 1106 -7.83 -13.63 -7.35
C GLN A 1106 -7.54 -13.91 -5.88
N ALA A 1107 -7.39 -15.18 -5.46
CA ALA A 1107 -7.06 -15.55 -4.09
C ALA A 1107 -5.67 -15.08 -3.64
N ALA A 1108 -4.78 -14.76 -4.59
CA ALA A 1108 -3.47 -14.16 -4.37
C ALA A 1108 -3.46 -12.63 -4.61
N GLY A 1109 -4.64 -12.00 -4.72
CA GLY A 1109 -4.77 -10.56 -5.00
C GLY A 1109 -4.40 -10.17 -6.43
N ILE A 1110 -4.32 -11.14 -7.35
CA ILE A 1110 -3.94 -10.90 -8.75
C ILE A 1110 -5.22 -10.76 -9.57
N ARG A 1111 -5.34 -9.63 -10.27
CA ARG A 1111 -6.51 -9.31 -11.10
C ARG A 1111 -6.23 -9.62 -12.56
N HIS A 1112 -7.22 -10.15 -13.27
CA HIS A 1112 -7.13 -10.37 -14.71
C HIS A 1112 -8.26 -9.66 -15.42
N SER A 1113 -7.97 -8.83 -16.40
CA SER A 1113 -8.97 -8.34 -17.35
C SER A 1113 -8.77 -9.06 -18.67
N VAL A 1114 -9.80 -9.65 -19.23
CA VAL A 1114 -9.77 -10.33 -20.51
C VAL A 1114 -10.45 -9.48 -21.55
N THR A 1115 -9.76 -9.29 -22.67
CA THR A 1115 -10.32 -8.68 -23.87
C THR A 1115 -10.09 -9.54 -25.09
N THR A 1116 -10.81 -9.26 -26.18
CA THR A 1116 -10.78 -10.07 -27.40
C THR A 1116 -10.22 -9.33 -28.61
N CYS A 1117 -9.77 -10.12 -29.59
CA CYS A 1117 -9.35 -9.69 -30.92
C CYS A 1117 -9.65 -10.80 -31.96
N PRO A 1118 -9.73 -10.45 -33.26
CA PRO A 1118 -9.92 -11.43 -34.34
C PRO A 1118 -8.77 -12.43 -34.42
N TRP A 1119 -9.08 -13.71 -34.67
CA TRP A 1119 -8.07 -14.76 -34.86
C TRP A 1119 -7.52 -14.82 -36.31
N PRO A 1120 -6.18 -14.93 -36.52
CA PRO A 1120 -5.12 -14.82 -35.52
C PRO A 1120 -4.91 -13.36 -35.11
N CYS A 1121 -4.56 -13.14 -33.84
CA CYS A 1121 -4.47 -11.81 -33.23
C CYS A 1121 -3.16 -11.10 -33.60
N ASN A 1122 -2.98 -10.87 -34.90
CA ASN A 1122 -1.73 -10.43 -35.52
C ASN A 1122 -1.78 -8.93 -35.92
N GLY A 1123 -2.53 -8.11 -35.16
CA GLY A 1123 -2.63 -6.67 -35.36
C GLY A 1123 -1.33 -5.92 -35.05
N GLN A 1124 -1.28 -4.60 -35.29
CA GLN A 1124 -0.15 -3.78 -34.83
C GLN A 1124 -0.13 -3.80 -33.29
N TYR A 1125 1.03 -4.01 -32.67
CA TYR A 1125 1.16 -4.10 -31.22
C TYR A 1125 1.28 -2.72 -30.58
N VAL A 1126 0.72 -2.61 -29.37
CA VAL A 1126 0.77 -1.45 -28.47
C VAL A 1126 1.58 -1.88 -27.26
N GLY A 1127 2.83 -1.47 -27.07
CA GLY A 1127 3.56 -1.78 -25.82
C GLY A 1127 3.48 -3.26 -25.39
N ASN A 1128 3.51 -4.18 -26.36
CA ASN A 1128 3.40 -5.66 -26.20
C ASN A 1128 1.99 -6.25 -26.02
N TYR A 1129 0.95 -5.42 -26.08
CA TYR A 1129 -0.43 -5.85 -26.24
C TYR A 1129 -0.76 -6.12 -27.70
N PRO A 1130 -1.41 -7.25 -28.01
CA PRO A 1130 -2.21 -7.33 -29.23
C PRO A 1130 -3.29 -6.23 -29.19
N GLN A 1131 -3.55 -5.52 -30.30
CA GLN A 1131 -4.61 -4.50 -30.34
C GLN A 1131 -5.98 -5.11 -30.00
N PRO A 1132 -6.65 -4.66 -28.91
CA PRO A 1132 -7.97 -5.16 -28.56
C PRO A 1132 -9.01 -4.57 -29.51
N ASP A 1133 -9.82 -5.39 -30.18
CA ASP A 1133 -10.94 -4.84 -30.96
C ASP A 1133 -12.15 -4.53 -30.06
N GLY A 1134 -12.07 -4.86 -28.77
CA GLY A 1134 -13.07 -4.49 -27.77
C GLY A 1134 -14.47 -5.07 -28.01
N ARG A 1135 -14.62 -6.10 -28.87
CA ARG A 1135 -15.93 -6.78 -29.06
C ARG A 1135 -16.46 -7.35 -27.75
N TRP A 1136 -15.56 -7.70 -26.84
CA TRP A 1136 -15.88 -7.98 -25.46
C TRP A 1136 -14.67 -7.66 -24.57
N HIS A 1137 -14.96 -7.07 -23.42
CA HIS A 1137 -14.01 -6.85 -22.33
C HIS A 1137 -14.69 -7.33 -21.04
N SER A 1138 -13.97 -8.08 -20.22
CA SER A 1138 -14.53 -8.62 -18.98
C SER A 1138 -14.75 -7.58 -17.88
N GLY A 1139 -14.20 -6.38 -18.06
CA GLY A 1139 -13.81 -5.53 -16.93
C GLY A 1139 -12.64 -6.18 -16.20
N THR A 1140 -12.38 -5.79 -14.97
CA THR A 1140 -11.35 -6.41 -14.15
C THR A 1140 -11.95 -7.59 -13.40
N MET A 1141 -11.54 -8.82 -13.68
CA MET A 1141 -11.93 -10.01 -12.91
C MET A 1141 -10.95 -10.19 -11.75
N GLY A 1142 -11.44 -10.15 -10.53
CA GLY A 1142 -10.61 -10.05 -9.34
C GLY A 1142 -10.47 -8.61 -8.84
N HIS A 1143 -10.10 -8.49 -7.58
CA HIS A 1143 -10.11 -7.23 -6.84
C HIS A 1143 -8.74 -6.94 -6.22
N ASP A 1144 -8.33 -5.67 -6.23
CA ASP A 1144 -7.05 -5.14 -5.74
C ASP A 1144 -7.30 -3.81 -5.04
N PRO A 1145 -6.51 -3.46 -4.01
CA PRO A 1145 -6.77 -2.31 -3.16
C PRO A 1145 -6.42 -0.93 -3.75
N ILE A 1146 -5.70 -0.85 -4.87
CA ILE A 1146 -5.13 0.39 -5.44
C ILE A 1146 -5.99 0.95 -6.58
N ASP A 1147 -6.35 0.15 -7.58
CA ASP A 1147 -7.08 0.63 -8.78
C ASP A 1147 -8.56 0.17 -8.83
N GLY A 1148 -8.98 -0.71 -7.92
CA GLY A 1148 -10.31 -1.33 -7.91
C GLY A 1148 -10.53 -2.40 -9.00
N GLY A 1149 -11.59 -3.21 -8.85
CA GLY A 1149 -11.90 -4.31 -9.78
C GLY A 1149 -13.14 -5.09 -9.34
N SER A 1150 -13.63 -6.02 -10.16
CA SER A 1150 -14.80 -6.82 -9.83
C SER A 1150 -14.45 -7.90 -8.81
N THR A 1151 -15.16 -7.95 -7.68
CA THR A 1151 -15.09 -9.09 -6.74
C THR A 1151 -15.59 -10.39 -7.37
N ASN A 1152 -16.26 -10.28 -8.52
CA ASN A 1152 -16.61 -11.42 -9.35
C ASN A 1152 -15.35 -11.87 -10.13
N PRO A 1153 -14.75 -13.04 -9.80
CA PRO A 1153 -13.68 -13.62 -10.60
C PRO A 1153 -14.16 -14.01 -11.99
N VAL A 1154 -15.47 -13.94 -12.25
CA VAL A 1154 -16.10 -14.52 -13.42
C VAL A 1154 -16.55 -13.43 -14.38
N ALA A 1155 -16.18 -13.58 -15.65
CA ALA A 1155 -16.78 -12.80 -16.73
C ALA A 1155 -17.22 -13.69 -17.87
N GLN A 1156 -18.27 -13.27 -18.58
CA GLN A 1156 -18.87 -14.05 -19.65
C GLN A 1156 -18.92 -13.27 -20.95
N THR A 1157 -18.57 -13.93 -22.06
CA THR A 1157 -18.71 -13.35 -23.39
C THR A 1157 -20.18 -13.12 -23.74
N PRO A 1158 -20.51 -12.18 -24.66
CA PRO A 1158 -21.87 -11.99 -25.13
C PRO A 1158 -22.38 -13.25 -25.85
N LYS A 1159 -23.68 -13.55 -25.71
CA LYS A 1159 -24.32 -14.70 -26.37
C LYS A 1159 -24.48 -14.52 -27.88
N ASP A 1160 -24.42 -13.30 -28.35
CA ASP A 1160 -24.63 -12.90 -29.74
C ASP A 1160 -23.32 -12.76 -30.54
N LEU A 1161 -22.19 -13.25 -29.99
CA LEU A 1161 -20.94 -13.32 -30.73
C LEU A 1161 -21.13 -14.07 -32.07
N PRO A 1162 -20.73 -13.48 -33.22
CA PRO A 1162 -20.82 -14.15 -34.52
C PRO A 1162 -20.01 -15.46 -34.56
N PRO A 1163 -20.45 -16.48 -35.34
CA PRO A 1163 -19.64 -17.67 -35.57
C PRO A 1163 -18.24 -17.32 -36.12
N GLY A 1164 -17.20 -17.88 -35.53
CA GLY A 1164 -15.82 -17.50 -35.83
C GLY A 1164 -14.81 -17.93 -34.77
N LYS A 1165 -13.52 -17.77 -35.07
CA LYS A 1165 -12.42 -17.95 -34.10
C LYS A 1165 -12.03 -16.60 -33.51
N TYR A 1166 -11.80 -16.58 -32.21
CA TYR A 1166 -11.42 -15.40 -31.43
C TYR A 1166 -10.15 -15.70 -30.65
N ALA A 1167 -9.28 -14.70 -30.53
CA ALA A 1167 -8.21 -14.71 -29.53
C ALA A 1167 -8.60 -13.81 -28.36
N TYR A 1168 -8.02 -14.10 -27.20
CA TYR A 1168 -8.16 -13.28 -26.00
C TYR A 1168 -6.84 -13.21 -25.24
N PHE A 1169 -6.68 -12.15 -24.44
CA PHE A 1169 -5.48 -11.94 -23.64
C PHE A 1169 -5.80 -11.11 -22.39
N CYS A 1170 -4.86 -11.08 -21.44
CA CYS A 1170 -5.04 -10.25 -20.25
C CYS A 1170 -4.58 -8.81 -20.50
N VAL A 1171 -5.41 -7.80 -20.22
CA VAL A 1171 -5.02 -6.38 -20.37
C VAL A 1171 -4.09 -5.92 -19.25
N ILE A 1172 -4.09 -6.62 -18.11
CA ILE A 1172 -3.13 -6.38 -17.00
C ILE A 1172 -1.84 -7.20 -17.21
N HIS A 1173 -1.97 -8.39 -17.83
CA HIS A 1173 -0.87 -9.34 -18.00
C HIS A 1173 -0.75 -9.80 -19.48
N PRO A 1174 -0.28 -8.94 -20.39
CA PRO A 1174 -0.35 -9.13 -21.87
C PRO A 1174 0.26 -10.42 -22.44
N TRP A 1175 1.17 -11.05 -21.71
CA TRP A 1175 1.78 -12.33 -22.09
C TRP A 1175 0.80 -13.50 -21.94
N MET A 1176 -0.23 -13.35 -21.11
CA MET A 1176 -1.32 -14.29 -20.95
C MET A 1176 -2.21 -14.23 -22.19
N ARG A 1177 -2.28 -15.33 -22.94
CA ARG A 1177 -3.08 -15.40 -24.18
C ARG A 1177 -3.79 -16.72 -24.34
N GLY A 1178 -4.93 -16.69 -25.02
CA GLY A 1178 -5.59 -17.89 -25.46
C GLY A 1178 -6.56 -17.69 -26.62
N ALA A 1179 -7.28 -18.75 -26.97
CA ALA A 1179 -8.22 -18.73 -28.09
C ALA A 1179 -9.47 -19.59 -27.84
N PHE A 1180 -10.57 -19.21 -28.48
CA PHE A 1180 -11.81 -19.99 -28.52
C PHE A 1180 -12.51 -19.87 -29.88
N LYS A 1181 -13.47 -20.76 -30.12
CA LYS A 1181 -14.28 -20.78 -31.35
C LYS A 1181 -15.76 -20.79 -31.01
N VAL A 1182 -16.53 -19.97 -31.71
CA VAL A 1182 -18.01 -19.99 -31.70
C VAL A 1182 -18.50 -20.73 -32.94
N GLU A 1183 -19.28 -21.80 -32.76
CA GLU A 1183 -19.82 -22.66 -33.83
C GLU A 1183 -21.35 -22.59 -33.99
#